data_AF-A0A522YY49-F1
#
_entry.id   AF-A0A522YY49-F1
#
_cell.length_a   1.000
_cell.length_b   1.000
_cell.length_c   1.000
_cell.angle_alpha   90.00
_cell.angle_beta   90.00
_cell.angle_gamma   90.00
#
_symmetry.space_group_name_H-M   'P 1'
#
loop_
_entity.id
_entity.type
_entity.pdbx_description
1 polymer ?
#
loop_
_entity_poly.entity_id
_entity_poly.type
_entity_poly.pdbx_seq_one_letter_code
_entity_poly.pdbx_strand_id
1 'polypeptide(L)'
;MKLLSAALSSFILLTSPGLGATEAFAQVLRSAPVSGTPVVPAVPLHIPAATSFTPTLSAPSLALPSAAAPRLAAPASPAAVNAALPARAALAAPVSAAVIASPVRAAVNAAIPAAPEAKPETALATLSANVETLGKTAAPSQGALLQNFFTGSRSWGAVNAVVEATPGSEQSGRSSLEAPATPESYEPTAVDSKKPLAERKAAVAAIAKFNTDAAKASLVRVGEANPQGGAEDYEVHRAAYKALAEGYGEVRSLRAVSPEHKAALVKSLKDNKPSLAVFDYDDTLQKWKEKAAPDTGAALKAAADQGVSVAILTDRPAIQDGGSPTVIDSLSELTAEQKAAVTLAGRAGAEMVQYDSKGRDVVVDRMPGWTDGERKAIDAVAAIIKEKFGTAEHDGKSGNVTEYGFFQLLPVRAPQSVLDEAVKVATLELANRGMTGLHIFARYAKSMDDPPYLQASKVNKVRGMNILRGQRAAYERLKDLRALGLPAKYAAKALSWLKRIPEAQIPAAKTLVVGDQFFASRNTDADMAKAAPGALVLSVGAKADPRLENIFVWPSEGHTATQEILGALGTKADDGGFNKKATIGLFLGRTLSIGSFVLTAIAYPYVAAPAVGWATFGTLMALGPLAAIATGPLNGALADKFSARTSMTINMVIRAVLAMALPTFAYFGIINFWTLLIASIANGWALSATMTTETAYVRRIAGKHQNAVQALISVNFVALQVILGLLVGIGSYIDAWAPTTPFLISAIAHAAIAAPLMWFTMPSDKPAGNAAAKTQQKAPFSERAGTFAKKYWKEALITAASIGSYAFFHSALPIAGALFYWVLNTDTVKALRAGEFREVAPREKEIEAALKDKAGEDTPETAALKKEAKTWKGRQFKTVLYSAGQAVMTYPFQNFALPLIAVLLVGTAGKGLLLGKLLGAMYFGNLIANSSQAALPEIRLPLVGRVPGQRIVQGLVLGMAAAWVYTGLVPGSILAAAAAVAIASGLMWLSGRITNKGWIKALGFGLAGIALPAAVWAFPALIPFMDVQTALFLAMLNYGLFVGPSSVSLGIYQQGNTNKAHLGKVFGTGSSFFNTFNSIGYGLLALAASAFTPAFPAMFVPMLGLYALGGYLFFRAPKNLPGLPENSFKKNEK
;
A
#
# COMPACT_ATOMS: atom_id res chain seq x y z
N MET A 1 -18.20 -29.16 -41.23
CA MET A 1 -19.39 -28.63 -40.51
C MET A 1 -20.31 -29.73 -40.00
N LYS A 2 -20.87 -30.63 -40.85
CA LYS A 2 -21.81 -31.69 -40.41
C LYS A 2 -21.30 -32.59 -39.26
N LEU A 3 -20.02 -32.98 -39.27
CA LEU A 3 -19.39 -33.76 -38.19
C LEU A 3 -19.28 -33.00 -36.86
N LEU A 4 -19.04 -31.69 -36.91
CA LEU A 4 -18.95 -30.83 -35.72
C LEU A 4 -20.35 -30.55 -35.17
N SER A 5 -21.33 -30.27 -36.04
CA SER A 5 -22.74 -30.10 -35.67
C SER A 5 -23.34 -31.40 -35.11
N ALA A 6 -22.99 -32.55 -35.68
CA ALA A 6 -23.37 -33.86 -35.16
C ALA A 6 -22.73 -34.12 -33.78
N ALA A 7 -21.43 -33.85 -33.60
CA ALA A 7 -20.76 -34.00 -32.31
C ALA A 7 -21.34 -33.06 -31.23
N LEU A 8 -21.65 -31.81 -31.57
CA LEU A 8 -22.27 -30.85 -30.65
C LEU A 8 -23.70 -31.26 -30.28
N SER A 9 -24.47 -31.74 -31.25
CA SER A 9 -25.86 -32.20 -31.04
C SER A 9 -25.89 -33.49 -30.21
N SER A 10 -24.97 -34.43 -30.45
CA SER A 10 -24.80 -35.64 -29.62
C SER A 10 -24.37 -35.29 -28.20
N PHE A 11 -23.52 -34.29 -28.02
CA PHE A 11 -23.11 -33.79 -26.70
C PHE A 11 -24.27 -33.13 -25.94
N ILE A 12 -25.13 -32.37 -26.64
CA ILE A 12 -26.35 -31.78 -26.07
C ILE A 12 -27.35 -32.88 -25.67
N LEU A 13 -27.51 -33.92 -26.48
CA LEU A 13 -28.36 -35.08 -26.18
C LEU A 13 -27.87 -35.88 -24.96
N LEU A 14 -26.54 -36.01 -24.80
CA LEU A 14 -25.90 -36.68 -23.66
C LEU A 14 -25.97 -35.88 -22.36
N THR A 15 -26.12 -34.55 -22.43
CA THR A 15 -26.06 -33.66 -21.26
C THR A 15 -27.41 -33.10 -20.84
N SER A 16 -28.45 -33.22 -21.67
CA SER A 16 -29.82 -32.80 -21.36
C SER A 16 -30.87 -33.62 -22.16
N PRO A 17 -31.21 -34.84 -21.72
CA PRO A 17 -32.15 -35.68 -22.44
C PRO A 17 -33.58 -35.11 -22.33
N GLY A 18 -34.09 -34.58 -23.45
CA GLY A 18 -35.45 -34.05 -23.56
C GLY A 18 -35.88 -33.94 -25.03
N LEU A 19 -37.20 -33.86 -25.27
CA LEU A 19 -37.82 -33.84 -26.61
C LEU A 19 -37.22 -32.78 -27.56
N GLY A 20 -36.87 -31.59 -27.05
CA GLY A 20 -36.24 -30.54 -27.86
C GLY A 20 -34.81 -30.86 -28.33
N ALA A 21 -34.05 -31.66 -27.58
CA ALA A 21 -32.70 -32.07 -27.99
C ALA A 21 -32.74 -33.16 -29.08
N THR A 22 -33.77 -33.99 -29.06
CA THR A 22 -34.02 -35.02 -30.09
C THR A 22 -34.49 -34.40 -31.40
N GLU A 23 -35.33 -33.36 -31.34
CA GLU A 23 -35.76 -32.59 -32.53
C GLU A 23 -34.61 -31.80 -33.17
N ALA A 24 -33.75 -31.16 -32.38
CA ALA A 24 -32.57 -30.45 -32.89
C ALA A 24 -31.58 -31.40 -33.59
N PHE A 25 -31.36 -32.60 -33.04
CA PHE A 25 -30.54 -33.64 -33.67
C PHE A 25 -31.15 -34.14 -34.99
N ALA A 26 -32.47 -34.32 -35.04
CA ALA A 26 -33.18 -34.72 -36.25
C ALA A 26 -33.15 -33.63 -37.35
N GLN A 27 -33.22 -32.34 -36.97
CA GLN A 27 -33.09 -31.22 -37.92
C GLN A 27 -31.69 -31.15 -38.54
N VAL A 28 -30.63 -31.38 -37.77
CA VAL A 28 -29.24 -31.38 -38.25
C VAL A 28 -28.98 -32.51 -39.25
N LEU A 29 -29.68 -33.63 -39.12
CA LEU A 29 -29.60 -34.75 -40.05
C LEU A 29 -30.39 -34.53 -41.36
N ARG A 30 -31.41 -33.65 -41.36
CA ARG A 30 -32.35 -33.48 -42.50
C ARG A 30 -32.05 -32.31 -43.45
N SER A 31 -31.15 -31.37 -43.12
CA SER A 31 -30.97 -30.17 -43.96
C SER A 31 -30.03 -30.38 -45.18
N ALA A 32 -30.60 -30.30 -46.38
CA ALA A 32 -29.93 -30.01 -47.66
C ALA A 32 -29.74 -28.47 -47.83
N PRO A 33 -28.82 -27.98 -48.69
CA PRO A 33 -28.47 -26.56 -48.70
C PRO A 33 -29.54 -25.70 -49.38
N VAL A 34 -29.95 -24.61 -48.73
CA VAL A 34 -30.74 -23.53 -49.33
C VAL A 34 -29.80 -22.38 -49.66
N SER A 35 -29.60 -22.13 -50.94
CA SER A 35 -28.97 -20.91 -51.47
C SER A 35 -30.04 -19.83 -51.63
N GLY A 36 -30.03 -18.83 -50.75
CA GLY A 36 -30.87 -17.64 -50.85
C GLY A 36 -30.01 -16.38 -50.78
N THR A 37 -29.94 -15.66 -51.90
CA THR A 37 -29.45 -14.28 -51.99
C THR A 37 -30.43 -13.34 -51.27
N PRO A 38 -29.98 -12.40 -50.43
CA PRO A 38 -30.88 -11.43 -49.81
C PRO A 38 -31.25 -10.34 -50.82
N VAL A 39 -32.52 -10.28 -51.20
CA VAL A 39 -33.12 -9.12 -51.87
C VAL A 39 -33.46 -8.08 -50.81
N VAL A 40 -32.85 -6.91 -50.90
CA VAL A 40 -33.18 -5.72 -50.09
C VAL A 40 -34.37 -5.01 -50.75
N PRO A 41 -35.47 -4.70 -50.05
CA PRO A 41 -36.51 -3.86 -50.61
C PRO A 41 -36.02 -2.40 -50.69
N ALA A 42 -35.98 -1.87 -51.91
CA ALA A 42 -35.76 -0.45 -52.14
C ALA A 42 -37.01 0.34 -51.74
N VAL A 43 -36.89 1.23 -50.76
CA VAL A 43 -37.89 2.27 -50.47
C VAL A 43 -37.47 3.53 -51.23
N PRO A 44 -38.29 4.10 -52.14
CA PRO A 44 -37.92 5.31 -52.86
C PRO A 44 -38.01 6.52 -51.92
N LEU A 45 -36.86 7.13 -51.65
CA LEU A 45 -36.76 8.41 -50.96
C LEU A 45 -37.06 9.54 -51.97
N HIS A 46 -38.19 10.23 -51.82
CA HIS A 46 -38.45 11.48 -52.53
C HIS A 46 -37.54 12.59 -51.97
N ILE A 47 -36.62 13.08 -52.79
CA ILE A 47 -35.78 14.26 -52.51
C ILE A 47 -36.41 15.45 -53.24
N PRO A 48 -36.91 16.51 -52.55
CA PRO A 48 -37.23 17.75 -53.23
C PRO A 48 -35.95 18.49 -53.64
N ALA A 49 -35.96 19.00 -54.86
CA ALA A 49 -34.84 19.64 -55.55
C ALA A 49 -34.28 20.86 -54.79
N ALA A 50 -32.96 21.00 -54.90
CA ALA A 50 -32.17 22.08 -54.32
C ALA A 50 -32.50 23.45 -54.93
N THR A 51 -32.84 24.42 -54.09
CA THR A 51 -32.63 25.84 -54.41
C THR A 51 -31.22 26.24 -54.02
N SER A 52 -30.47 26.68 -55.01
CA SER A 52 -29.14 27.28 -54.94
C SER A 52 -29.03 28.39 -53.89
N PHE A 53 -28.13 28.26 -52.93
CA PHE A 53 -27.63 29.35 -52.10
C PHE A 53 -26.12 29.48 -52.28
N THR A 54 -25.69 30.62 -52.83
CA THR A 54 -24.31 31.08 -52.92
C THR A 54 -23.84 31.63 -51.56
N PRO A 55 -22.63 31.31 -51.07
CA PRO A 55 -22.13 31.92 -49.86
C PRO A 55 -21.34 33.20 -50.18
N THR A 56 -21.87 34.35 -49.79
CA THR A 56 -21.07 35.57 -49.56
C THR A 56 -20.48 35.52 -48.16
N LEU A 57 -19.15 35.61 -48.09
CA LEU A 57 -18.37 35.78 -46.86
C LEU A 57 -18.68 37.14 -46.22
N SER A 58 -19.27 37.12 -45.03
CA SER A 58 -19.28 38.26 -44.11
C SER A 58 -19.29 37.72 -42.68
N ALA A 59 -18.25 38.03 -41.92
CA ALA A 59 -18.19 37.72 -40.49
C ALA A 59 -19.23 38.56 -39.73
N PRO A 60 -19.89 37.97 -38.72
CA PRO A 60 -20.07 38.73 -37.48
C PRO A 60 -19.94 37.89 -36.19
N SER A 61 -19.29 38.52 -35.22
CA SER A 61 -19.50 38.45 -33.76
C SER A 61 -20.12 37.21 -33.12
N LEU A 62 -19.32 36.56 -32.27
CA LEU A 62 -19.75 35.66 -31.19
C LEU A 62 -20.68 36.39 -30.20
N ALA A 63 -21.99 36.18 -30.33
CA ALA A 63 -22.95 36.35 -29.25
C ALA A 63 -23.46 34.96 -28.83
N LEU A 64 -23.34 34.65 -27.54
CA LEU A 64 -23.85 33.42 -26.92
C LEU A 64 -25.39 33.40 -26.98
N PRO A 65 -26.04 32.32 -27.44
CA PRO A 65 -27.48 32.20 -27.30
C PRO A 65 -27.84 31.85 -25.85
N SER A 66 -28.69 32.68 -25.26
CA SER A 66 -29.45 32.38 -24.04
C SER A 66 -30.33 31.15 -24.29
N ALA A 67 -30.03 30.05 -23.58
CA ALA A 67 -30.86 28.86 -23.59
C ALA A 67 -32.06 29.07 -22.66
N ALA A 68 -33.25 29.24 -23.25
CA ALA A 68 -34.51 29.09 -22.53
C ALA A 68 -34.68 27.61 -22.14
N ALA A 69 -34.86 27.34 -20.85
CA ALA A 69 -35.11 26.00 -20.33
C ALA A 69 -36.45 25.45 -20.86
N PRO A 70 -36.53 24.15 -21.22
CA PRO A 70 -37.81 23.54 -21.56
C PRO A 70 -38.66 23.45 -20.29
N ARG A 71 -39.85 24.07 -20.31
CA ARG A 71 -40.87 23.88 -19.28
C ARG A 71 -41.45 22.46 -19.43
N LEU A 72 -41.24 21.63 -18.42
CA LEU A 72 -41.94 20.36 -18.25
C LEU A 72 -43.43 20.63 -17.99
N ALA A 73 -44.29 20.00 -18.77
CA ALA A 73 -45.73 19.96 -18.50
C ALA A 73 -45.99 19.23 -17.18
N ALA A 74 -46.87 19.79 -16.36
CA ALA A 74 -47.29 19.19 -15.09
C ALA A 74 -48.01 17.86 -15.33
N PRO A 75 -47.77 16.81 -14.51
CA PRO A 75 -48.52 15.57 -14.59
C PRO A 75 -49.96 15.82 -14.11
N ALA A 76 -50.92 15.31 -14.88
CA ALA A 76 -52.33 15.26 -14.52
C ALA A 76 -52.52 14.45 -13.24
N SER A 77 -53.23 15.02 -12.26
CA SER A 77 -53.67 14.33 -11.05
C SER A 77 -54.68 13.22 -11.38
N PRO A 78 -54.49 11.98 -10.92
CA PRO A 78 -55.61 11.05 -10.84
C PRO A 78 -56.41 11.30 -9.56
N ALA A 79 -57.72 11.12 -9.72
CA ALA A 79 -58.81 11.53 -8.88
C ALA A 79 -58.79 10.98 -7.44
N ALA A 80 -59.42 11.77 -6.56
CA ALA A 80 -59.74 11.43 -5.19
C ALA A 80 -60.64 10.18 -5.09
N VAL A 81 -60.28 9.28 -4.18
CA VAL A 81 -61.21 8.30 -3.61
C VAL A 81 -61.23 8.54 -2.10
N ASN A 82 -62.42 8.86 -1.59
CA ASN A 82 -62.73 9.13 -0.19
C ASN A 82 -62.97 7.85 0.62
N ALA A 83 -62.69 7.97 1.92
CA ALA A 83 -63.13 7.17 3.08
C ALA A 83 -62.54 5.75 3.24
N ALA A 84 -62.13 5.28 4.43
CA ALA A 84 -62.65 5.57 5.76
C ALA A 84 -61.57 5.48 6.88
N LEU A 85 -61.77 6.30 7.92
CA LEU A 85 -61.20 6.19 9.27
C LEU A 85 -61.81 4.97 10.00
N PRO A 86 -61.08 4.32 10.94
CA PRO A 86 -61.26 4.73 12.34
C PRO A 86 -60.02 4.64 13.26
N ALA A 87 -60.15 5.43 14.33
CA ALA A 87 -59.69 5.24 15.71
C ALA A 87 -58.20 5.36 16.07
N ARG A 88 -57.93 6.45 16.78
CA ARG A 88 -56.82 6.65 17.74
C ARG A 88 -56.78 5.54 18.79
N ALA A 89 -55.58 5.08 19.11
CA ALA A 89 -55.20 4.71 20.48
C ALA A 89 -53.80 5.27 20.77
N ALA A 90 -53.74 6.12 21.80
CA ALA A 90 -52.50 6.57 22.40
C ALA A 90 -51.89 5.44 23.23
N LEU A 91 -50.56 5.32 23.23
CA LEU A 91 -49.79 4.92 24.41
C LEU A 91 -48.32 5.25 24.18
N ALA A 92 -47.82 6.14 25.04
CA ALA A 92 -46.42 6.42 25.23
C ALA A 92 -45.78 5.30 26.07
N ALA A 93 -44.60 4.81 25.67
CA ALA A 93 -43.53 4.36 26.58
C ALA A 93 -42.26 4.00 25.77
N PRO A 94 -41.06 4.21 26.34
CA PRO A 94 -39.79 4.11 25.65
C PRO A 94 -39.25 2.67 25.64
N VAL A 95 -38.65 2.24 24.52
CA VAL A 95 -37.88 0.98 24.49
C VAL A 95 -36.43 1.29 24.81
N SER A 96 -36.07 0.94 26.05
CA SER A 96 -34.73 0.90 26.60
C SER A 96 -33.82 -0.05 25.81
N ALA A 97 -32.62 0.41 25.51
CA ALA A 97 -31.55 -0.41 24.98
C ALA A 97 -31.09 -1.43 26.05
N ALA A 98 -31.01 -2.69 25.66
CA ALA A 98 -30.46 -3.76 26.47
C ALA A 98 -28.96 -3.52 26.71
N VAL A 99 -28.64 -3.13 27.94
CA VAL A 99 -27.31 -3.20 28.53
C VAL A 99 -27.17 -4.60 29.14
N ILE A 100 -26.28 -5.43 28.61
CA ILE A 100 -25.79 -6.61 29.33
C ILE A 100 -24.74 -6.10 30.31
N ALA A 101 -25.17 -5.90 31.56
CA ALA A 101 -24.30 -5.73 32.72
C ALA A 101 -24.33 -7.02 33.54
N SER A 102 -23.17 -7.61 33.80
CA SER A 102 -22.99 -8.59 34.88
C SER A 102 -22.43 -7.89 36.13
N PRO A 103 -23.14 -7.91 37.26
CA PRO A 103 -22.60 -7.70 38.61
C PRO A 103 -22.27 -9.10 39.23
N VAL A 104 -21.42 -9.33 40.23
CA VAL A 104 -20.88 -8.53 41.34
C VAL A 104 -19.80 -9.39 42.04
N ARG A 105 -18.73 -8.73 42.53
CA ARG A 105 -17.88 -8.96 43.74
C ARG A 105 -17.27 -10.35 44.04
N ALA A 106 -16.30 -10.50 44.93
CA ALA A 106 -15.19 -9.72 45.48
C ALA A 106 -14.54 -10.65 46.54
N ALA A 107 -13.25 -10.43 46.81
CA ALA A 107 -12.38 -11.10 47.80
C ALA A 107 -12.00 -12.56 47.42
N VAL A 108 -10.74 -12.97 47.48
CA VAL A 108 -9.88 -12.97 48.68
C VAL A 108 -8.40 -12.80 48.29
N ASN A 109 -7.72 -11.93 49.04
CA ASN A 109 -6.26 -11.93 49.20
C ASN A 109 -5.81 -13.28 49.77
N ALA A 110 -5.01 -14.04 49.02
CA ALA A 110 -4.15 -15.07 49.59
C ALA A 110 -2.76 -14.91 48.97
N ALA A 111 -1.77 -14.74 49.85
CA ALA A 111 -0.37 -14.65 49.50
C ALA A 111 0.07 -15.89 48.70
N ILE A 112 0.74 -15.66 47.57
CA ILE A 112 1.45 -16.72 46.86
C ILE A 112 2.69 -17.04 47.70
N PRO A 113 2.86 -18.28 48.22
CA PRO A 113 4.09 -18.66 48.88
C PRO A 113 5.23 -18.63 47.86
N ALA A 114 6.38 -18.12 48.29
CA ALA A 114 7.62 -18.14 47.52
C ALA A 114 7.89 -19.56 47.00
N ALA A 115 8.21 -19.67 45.70
CA ALA A 115 8.71 -20.91 45.12
C ALA A 115 10.01 -21.31 45.86
N PRO A 116 10.15 -22.57 46.32
CA PRO A 116 11.38 -22.99 46.96
C PRO A 116 12.52 -22.95 45.94
N GLU A 117 13.70 -22.53 46.40
CA GLU A 117 14.94 -22.59 45.63
C GLU A 117 15.15 -23.99 45.05
N ALA A 118 15.23 -24.06 43.72
CA ALA A 118 15.62 -25.29 43.03
C ALA A 118 17.09 -25.57 43.33
N LYS A 119 17.35 -26.59 44.17
CA LYS A 119 18.69 -27.16 44.31
C LYS A 119 19.07 -27.86 42.99
N PRO A 120 20.35 -27.84 42.57
CA PRO A 120 20.78 -28.57 41.38
C PRO A 120 20.70 -30.07 41.66
N GLU A 121 19.70 -30.74 41.10
CA GLU A 121 19.65 -32.20 41.09
C GLU A 121 20.76 -32.71 40.17
N THR A 122 21.61 -33.59 40.70
CA THR A 122 22.64 -34.26 39.91
C THR A 122 21.99 -35.15 38.86
N ALA A 123 22.64 -35.35 37.72
CA ALA A 123 22.15 -36.23 36.65
C ALA A 123 21.77 -37.65 37.17
N LEU A 124 22.41 -38.10 38.25
CA LEU A 124 22.14 -39.37 38.92
C LEU A 124 20.76 -39.39 39.61
N ALA A 125 20.31 -38.28 40.21
CA ALA A 125 19.01 -38.17 40.86
C ALA A 125 17.87 -38.18 39.82
N THR A 126 18.05 -37.46 38.71
CA THR A 126 17.11 -37.47 37.58
C THR A 126 17.06 -38.84 36.90
N LEU A 127 18.20 -39.54 36.78
CA LEU A 127 18.24 -40.90 36.24
C LEU A 127 17.49 -41.89 37.14
N SER A 128 17.69 -41.79 38.45
CA SER A 128 17.07 -42.68 39.44
C SER A 128 15.54 -42.51 39.49
N ALA A 129 15.05 -41.27 39.44
CA ALA A 129 13.62 -40.97 39.39
C ALA A 129 12.96 -41.50 38.10
N ASN A 130 13.63 -41.38 36.96
CA ASN A 130 13.10 -41.89 35.68
C ASN A 130 13.08 -43.43 35.61
N VAL A 131 14.07 -44.11 36.20
CA VAL A 131 14.09 -45.58 36.31
C VAL A 131 12.97 -46.09 37.22
N GLU A 132 12.70 -45.40 38.33
CA GLU A 132 11.60 -45.77 39.24
C GLU A 132 10.22 -45.59 38.59
N THR A 133 10.08 -44.59 37.71
CA THR A 133 8.85 -44.33 36.95
C THR A 133 8.65 -45.35 35.82
N LEU A 134 9.73 -45.86 35.23
CA LEU A 134 9.68 -46.87 34.17
C LEU A 134 9.10 -48.22 34.63
N GLY A 135 9.36 -48.58 35.89
CA GLY A 135 8.84 -49.81 36.52
C GLY A 135 7.36 -49.76 36.89
N LYS A 136 6.76 -48.56 36.93
CA LYS A 136 5.36 -48.34 37.37
C LYS A 136 4.39 -48.02 36.23
N THR A 137 4.87 -47.92 34.98
CA THR A 137 4.08 -47.41 33.84
C THR A 137 3.69 -48.53 32.86
N ALA A 138 2.42 -48.61 32.46
CA ALA A 138 1.90 -49.67 31.58
C ALA A 138 2.44 -49.60 30.13
N ALA A 139 2.43 -50.77 29.46
CA ALA A 139 3.14 -51.06 28.20
C ALA A 139 2.96 -50.07 27.02
N PRO A 140 1.80 -49.41 26.77
CA PRO A 140 1.67 -48.51 25.62
C PRO A 140 2.45 -47.19 25.78
N SER A 141 2.82 -46.83 27.00
CA SER A 141 3.52 -45.57 27.34
C SER A 141 5.02 -45.74 27.61
N GLN A 142 5.52 -46.98 27.69
CA GLN A 142 6.95 -47.25 27.88
C GLN A 142 7.79 -46.85 26.67
N GLY A 143 7.23 -46.90 25.45
CA GLY A 143 7.94 -46.49 24.23
C GLY A 143 8.35 -45.02 24.21
N ALA A 144 7.45 -44.12 24.63
CA ALA A 144 7.75 -42.67 24.69
C ALA A 144 8.73 -42.32 25.82
N LEU A 145 8.69 -43.06 26.93
CA LEU A 145 9.59 -42.90 28.06
C LEU A 145 11.00 -43.44 27.76
N LEU A 146 11.11 -44.61 27.10
CA LEU A 146 12.40 -45.13 26.61
C LEU A 146 13.00 -44.24 25.52
N GLN A 147 12.16 -43.68 24.63
CA GLN A 147 12.63 -42.74 23.62
C GLN A 147 13.21 -41.47 24.27
N ASN A 148 12.59 -40.94 25.32
CA ASN A 148 13.16 -39.82 26.10
C ASN A 148 14.42 -40.20 26.89
N PHE A 149 14.52 -41.46 27.35
CA PHE A 149 15.69 -41.98 28.06
C PHE A 149 16.92 -42.12 27.16
N PHE A 150 16.74 -42.57 25.91
CA PHE A 150 17.83 -42.74 24.93
C PHE A 150 18.16 -41.49 24.12
N THR A 151 17.20 -40.58 23.92
CA THR A 151 17.45 -39.37 23.11
C THR A 151 17.95 -38.17 23.92
N GLY A 152 17.80 -38.20 25.25
CA GLY A 152 18.10 -37.08 26.13
C GLY A 152 17.20 -35.88 25.81
N SER A 153 16.77 -35.14 26.83
CA SER A 153 15.95 -33.93 26.65
C SER A 153 16.71 -32.85 25.86
N ARG A 154 16.62 -32.88 24.52
CA ARG A 154 17.02 -31.77 23.66
C ARG A 154 15.85 -30.80 23.55
N SER A 155 15.94 -29.70 24.29
CA SER A 155 15.19 -28.50 23.98
C SER A 155 15.57 -28.04 22.57
N TRP A 156 14.58 -27.94 21.69
CA TRP A 156 14.76 -27.47 20.33
C TRP A 156 15.10 -25.97 20.34
N GLY A 157 16.39 -25.67 20.19
CA GLY A 157 16.89 -24.34 19.86
C GLY A 157 18.19 -24.49 19.07
N ALA A 158 18.17 -24.04 17.82
CA ALA A 158 19.28 -24.03 16.85
C ALA A 158 19.66 -25.38 16.22
N VAL A 159 18.97 -25.73 15.13
CA VAL A 159 19.53 -26.63 14.10
C VAL A 159 19.99 -25.75 12.94
N ASN A 160 21.28 -25.44 12.93
CA ASN A 160 22.06 -25.26 11.72
C ASN A 160 23.51 -25.64 12.05
N ALA A 161 24.12 -26.38 11.13
CA ALA A 161 25.46 -26.98 11.17
C ALA A 161 25.57 -28.34 11.90
N VAL A 162 25.17 -29.41 11.20
CA VAL A 162 26.01 -30.63 11.13
C VAL A 162 26.02 -31.10 9.68
N VAL A 163 27.21 -31.11 9.10
CA VAL A 163 27.56 -31.70 7.80
C VAL A 163 27.55 -33.22 7.95
N GLU A 164 26.83 -33.91 7.07
CA GLU A 164 27.03 -35.36 6.84
C GLU A 164 28.42 -35.56 6.24
N ALA A 165 29.29 -36.28 6.96
CA ALA A 165 30.54 -36.78 6.41
C ALA A 165 30.30 -38.14 5.73
N THR A 166 30.60 -38.19 4.44
CA THR A 166 30.77 -39.39 3.62
C THR A 166 31.88 -40.28 4.21
N PRO A 167 31.70 -41.60 4.35
CA PRO A 167 32.76 -42.49 4.81
C PRO A 167 33.74 -42.75 3.66
N GLY A 168 34.92 -42.13 3.70
CA GLY A 168 35.97 -42.42 2.74
C GLY A 168 36.97 -41.28 2.49
N SER A 169 37.64 -40.80 3.53
CA SER A 169 38.98 -40.22 3.39
C SER A 169 39.69 -40.23 4.73
N GLU A 170 40.67 -41.12 4.86
CA GLU A 170 41.68 -41.04 5.91
C GLU A 170 42.44 -39.71 5.79
N GLN A 171 42.22 -38.79 6.74
CA GLN A 171 43.15 -37.68 6.97
C GLN A 171 43.25 -37.40 8.47
N SER A 172 44.31 -37.95 9.04
CA SER A 172 45.02 -37.54 10.26
C SER A 172 44.20 -36.83 11.36
N GLY A 173 43.75 -37.62 12.33
CA GLY A 173 43.35 -37.11 13.64
C GLY A 173 44.53 -36.50 14.39
N ARG A 174 44.62 -35.16 14.39
CA ARG A 174 45.11 -34.40 15.54
C ARG A 174 43.92 -33.64 16.10
N SER A 175 43.30 -34.21 17.13
CA SER A 175 42.44 -33.48 18.05
C SER A 175 43.33 -32.47 18.79
N SER A 176 43.45 -31.26 18.25
CA SER A 176 43.81 -30.11 19.07
C SER A 176 42.69 -29.96 20.08
N LEU A 177 42.97 -30.24 21.36
CA LEU A 177 42.20 -29.72 22.48
C LEU A 177 42.06 -28.22 22.24
N GLU A 178 40.91 -27.77 21.73
CA GLU A 178 40.61 -26.34 21.68
C GLU A 178 40.77 -25.81 23.09
N ALA A 179 41.67 -24.84 23.25
CA ALA A 179 41.90 -24.21 24.54
C ALA A 179 40.55 -23.75 25.11
N PRO A 180 40.32 -23.89 26.43
CA PRO A 180 39.08 -23.48 27.05
C PRO A 180 38.76 -22.04 26.62
N ALA A 181 37.53 -21.82 26.14
CA ALA A 181 37.13 -20.50 25.68
C ALA A 181 37.35 -19.48 26.81
N THR A 182 38.14 -18.45 26.55
CA THR A 182 38.36 -17.34 27.48
C THR A 182 37.69 -16.08 26.92
N PRO A 183 37.40 -15.08 27.75
CA PRO A 183 36.90 -13.79 27.25
C PRO A 183 37.77 -13.20 26.13
N GLU A 184 39.10 -13.34 26.24
CA GLU A 184 40.08 -12.85 25.27
C GLU A 184 40.00 -13.56 23.92
N SER A 185 39.56 -14.83 23.88
CA SER A 185 39.44 -15.56 22.60
C SER A 185 38.32 -15.01 21.72
N TYR A 186 37.32 -14.34 22.30
CA TYR A 186 36.23 -13.71 21.56
C TYR A 186 36.52 -12.25 21.14
N GLU A 187 37.50 -11.59 21.76
CA GLU A 187 37.85 -10.19 21.45
C GLU A 187 38.19 -9.95 19.98
N PRO A 188 39.06 -10.75 19.31
CA PRO A 188 39.39 -10.54 17.90
C PRO A 188 38.17 -10.57 16.99
N THR A 189 37.19 -11.42 17.31
CA THR A 189 35.93 -11.49 16.55
C THR A 189 35.08 -10.26 16.80
N ALA A 190 34.98 -9.77 18.04
CA ALA A 190 34.20 -8.59 18.36
C ALA A 190 34.75 -7.31 17.69
N VAL A 191 36.07 -7.15 17.64
CA VAL A 191 36.72 -5.93 17.12
C VAL A 191 37.02 -5.97 15.62
N ASP A 192 36.93 -7.12 14.95
CA ASP A 192 37.17 -7.21 13.49
C ASP A 192 36.02 -6.61 12.69
N SER A 193 36.20 -5.37 12.19
CA SER A 193 35.22 -4.67 11.35
C SER A 193 34.92 -5.36 10.02
N LYS A 194 35.67 -6.40 9.62
CA LYS A 194 35.37 -7.21 8.42
C LYS A 194 34.35 -8.30 8.69
N LYS A 195 34.09 -8.64 9.96
CA LYS A 195 33.09 -9.64 10.35
C LYS A 195 31.68 -9.06 10.35
N PRO A 196 30.64 -9.86 10.02
CA PRO A 196 29.25 -9.41 10.10
C PRO A 196 28.89 -8.89 11.51
N LEU A 197 28.15 -7.78 11.59
CA LEU A 197 27.71 -7.18 12.87
C LEU A 197 27.07 -8.19 13.85
N ALA A 198 26.28 -9.14 13.33
CA ALA A 198 25.63 -10.16 14.15
C ALA A 198 26.64 -11.06 14.89
N GLU A 199 27.71 -11.49 14.20
CA GLU A 199 28.79 -12.30 14.79
C GLU A 199 29.55 -11.49 15.84
N ARG A 200 29.85 -10.24 15.55
CA ARG A 200 30.57 -9.34 16.46
C ARG A 200 29.80 -9.09 17.76
N LYS A 201 28.48 -8.84 17.66
CA LYS A 201 27.59 -8.71 18.83
C LYS A 201 27.45 -10.03 19.60
N ALA A 202 27.41 -11.17 18.91
CA ALA A 202 27.40 -12.47 19.56
C ALA A 202 28.69 -12.73 20.35
N ALA A 203 29.85 -12.29 19.83
CA ALA A 203 31.13 -12.35 20.55
C ALA A 203 31.10 -11.48 21.82
N VAL A 204 30.57 -10.25 21.76
CA VAL A 204 30.35 -9.41 22.97
C VAL A 204 29.47 -10.12 24.00
N ALA A 205 28.36 -10.72 23.55
CA ALA A 205 27.46 -11.46 24.43
C ALA A 205 28.14 -12.71 25.03
N ALA A 206 29.08 -13.34 24.31
CA ALA A 206 29.88 -14.45 24.83
C ALA A 206 30.86 -13.98 25.92
N ILE A 207 31.56 -12.86 25.71
CA ILE A 207 32.44 -12.23 26.71
C ILE A 207 31.65 -11.94 28.01
N ALA A 208 30.45 -11.39 27.89
CA ALA A 208 29.62 -11.01 29.03
C ALA A 208 29.19 -12.20 29.93
N LYS A 209 29.22 -13.44 29.42
CA LYS A 209 28.80 -14.63 30.19
C LYS A 209 29.81 -15.09 31.23
N PHE A 210 31.09 -14.72 31.10
CA PHE A 210 32.15 -15.24 31.97
C PHE A 210 32.11 -14.63 33.38
N ASN A 211 31.52 -13.45 33.57
CA ASN A 211 31.43 -12.75 34.86
C ASN A 211 32.75 -12.70 35.67
N THR A 212 33.88 -12.51 34.97
CA THR A 212 35.22 -12.38 35.56
C THR A 212 35.79 -10.97 35.33
N ASP A 213 36.83 -10.59 36.08
CA ASP A 213 37.59 -9.35 35.83
C ASP A 213 38.23 -9.33 34.43
N ALA A 214 38.62 -10.50 33.92
CA ALA A 214 39.10 -10.67 32.56
C ALA A 214 38.02 -10.27 31.54
N ALA A 215 36.79 -10.78 31.67
CA ALA A 215 35.68 -10.39 30.82
C ALA A 215 35.30 -8.91 30.95
N LYS A 216 35.37 -8.35 32.16
CA LYS A 216 35.21 -6.91 32.38
C LYS A 216 36.23 -6.12 31.56
N ALA A 217 37.51 -6.50 31.64
CA ALA A 217 38.60 -5.86 30.89
C ALA A 217 38.44 -6.05 29.37
N SER A 218 37.99 -7.23 28.92
CA SER A 218 37.67 -7.50 27.51
C SER A 218 36.55 -6.60 26.99
N LEU A 219 35.46 -6.43 27.73
CA LEU A 219 34.35 -5.54 27.34
C LEU A 219 34.81 -4.08 27.23
N VAL A 220 35.70 -3.65 28.13
CA VAL A 220 36.32 -2.31 28.06
C VAL A 220 37.14 -2.16 26.78
N ARG A 221 38.06 -3.10 26.51
CA ARG A 221 38.90 -3.10 25.29
C ARG A 221 38.05 -3.11 24.02
N VAL A 222 37.01 -3.95 23.97
CA VAL A 222 36.09 -4.00 22.83
C VAL A 222 35.36 -2.68 22.66
N GLY A 223 34.87 -2.06 23.73
CA GLY A 223 34.18 -0.76 23.66
C GLY A 223 35.08 0.41 23.24
N GLU A 224 36.39 0.34 23.55
CA GLU A 224 37.40 1.34 23.18
C GLU A 224 38.01 1.11 21.78
N ALA A 225 37.78 -0.06 21.18
CA ALA A 225 38.31 -0.41 19.88
C ALA A 225 37.77 0.47 18.73
N ASN A 226 38.51 0.51 17.62
CA ASN A 226 38.13 1.17 16.37
C ASN A 226 37.47 2.55 16.57
N PRO A 227 38.12 3.54 17.21
CA PRO A 227 37.55 4.86 17.51
C PRO A 227 36.91 5.56 16.31
N GLN A 228 37.48 5.36 15.13
CA GLN A 228 37.02 5.93 13.85
C GLN A 228 36.10 4.98 13.05
N GLY A 229 35.69 3.87 13.65
CA GLY A 229 34.81 2.87 13.03
C GLY A 229 33.41 3.40 12.71
N GLY A 230 32.76 2.77 11.75
CA GLY A 230 31.47 3.19 11.19
C GLY A 230 30.26 2.84 12.07
N ALA A 231 29.07 2.76 11.44
CA ALA A 231 27.81 2.49 12.14
C ALA A 231 27.80 1.13 12.87
N GLU A 232 28.36 0.09 12.25
CA GLU A 232 28.41 -1.24 12.84
C GLU A 232 29.37 -1.31 14.04
N ASP A 233 30.52 -0.63 13.98
CA ASP A 233 31.43 -0.55 15.12
C ASP A 233 30.78 0.16 16.30
N TYR A 234 30.05 1.26 16.06
CA TYR A 234 29.28 1.97 17.08
C TYR A 234 28.31 1.04 17.84
N GLU A 235 27.62 0.18 17.10
CA GLU A 235 26.66 -0.78 17.60
C GLU A 235 27.32 -1.89 18.44
N VAL A 236 28.55 -2.28 18.11
CA VAL A 236 29.36 -3.21 18.91
C VAL A 236 29.82 -2.54 20.21
N HIS A 237 30.30 -1.29 20.16
CA HIS A 237 30.69 -0.55 21.37
C HIS A 237 29.53 -0.35 22.33
N ARG A 238 28.34 -0.03 21.80
CA ARG A 238 27.12 0.03 22.62
C ARG A 238 26.81 -1.30 23.27
N ALA A 239 26.90 -2.41 22.53
CA ALA A 239 26.68 -3.73 23.10
C ALA A 239 27.69 -4.04 24.23
N ALA A 240 28.97 -3.68 24.05
CA ALA A 240 30.02 -3.93 25.03
C ALA A 240 29.82 -3.10 26.31
N TYR A 241 29.58 -1.79 26.19
CA TYR A 241 29.34 -0.95 27.35
C TYR A 241 27.98 -1.19 28.01
N LYS A 242 26.98 -1.66 27.26
CA LYS A 242 25.72 -2.14 27.85
C LYS A 242 25.96 -3.39 28.69
N ALA A 243 26.69 -4.38 28.17
CA ALA A 243 27.06 -5.57 28.92
C ALA A 243 27.90 -5.24 30.16
N LEU A 244 28.81 -4.27 30.06
CA LEU A 244 29.60 -3.78 31.19
C LEU A 244 28.70 -3.17 32.29
N ALA A 245 27.74 -2.34 31.89
CA ALA A 245 26.79 -1.72 32.81
C ALA A 245 25.85 -2.74 33.47
N GLU A 246 25.34 -3.71 32.71
CA GLU A 246 24.39 -4.72 33.20
C GLU A 246 25.07 -5.83 34.03
N GLY A 247 26.26 -6.27 33.63
CA GLY A 247 26.97 -7.36 34.30
C GLY A 247 27.84 -6.92 35.47
N TYR A 248 28.40 -5.71 35.43
CA TYR A 248 29.41 -5.26 36.40
C TYR A 248 29.07 -3.93 37.09
N GLY A 249 27.91 -3.33 36.80
CA GLY A 249 27.50 -2.04 37.36
C GLY A 249 28.35 -0.84 36.90
N GLU A 250 29.32 -1.04 36.01
CA GLU A 250 30.19 0.02 35.50
C GLU A 250 29.57 0.66 34.25
N VAL A 251 29.04 1.87 34.41
CA VAL A 251 28.40 2.62 33.32
C VAL A 251 29.43 3.53 32.65
N ARG A 252 29.78 3.21 31.40
CA ARG A 252 30.63 4.08 30.54
C ARG A 252 29.79 4.78 29.49
N SER A 253 30.14 6.03 29.17
CA SER A 253 29.45 6.78 28.12
C SER A 253 29.79 6.22 26.75
N LEU A 254 28.80 6.22 25.86
CA LEU A 254 29.08 6.09 24.44
C LEU A 254 29.96 7.25 23.96
N ARG A 255 30.78 6.96 22.96
CA ARG A 255 31.53 7.98 22.21
C ARG A 255 30.64 8.66 21.18
N ALA A 256 31.10 9.80 20.65
CA ALA A 256 30.50 10.44 19.48
C ALA A 256 30.52 9.52 18.25
N VAL A 257 29.48 9.62 17.40
CA VAL A 257 29.45 8.92 16.11
C VAL A 257 30.55 9.45 15.17
N SER A 258 31.07 8.60 14.28
CA SER A 258 32.05 9.04 13.27
C SER A 258 31.43 10.05 12.29
N PRO A 259 32.23 10.85 11.56
CA PRO A 259 31.73 11.74 10.51
C PRO A 259 30.89 11.03 9.44
N GLU A 260 31.28 9.81 9.02
CA GLU A 260 30.51 9.02 8.05
C GLU A 260 29.16 8.58 8.63
N HIS A 261 29.14 8.16 9.89
CA HIS A 261 27.91 7.74 10.55
C HIS A 261 26.98 8.94 10.80
N LYS A 262 27.53 10.11 11.20
CA LYS A 262 26.79 11.38 11.25
C LYS A 262 26.16 11.71 9.89
N ALA A 263 26.93 11.62 8.80
CA ALA A 263 26.40 11.87 7.45
C ALA A 263 25.27 10.90 7.08
N ALA A 264 25.37 9.62 7.47
CA ALA A 264 24.32 8.63 7.29
C ALA A 264 23.06 8.96 8.12
N LEU A 265 23.21 9.40 9.37
CA LEU A 265 22.10 9.85 10.22
C LEU A 265 21.42 11.10 9.65
N VAL A 266 22.19 12.11 9.24
CA VAL A 266 21.67 13.32 8.56
C VAL A 266 20.89 12.96 7.30
N LYS A 267 21.43 12.06 6.47
CA LYS A 267 20.74 11.56 5.28
C LYS A 267 19.45 10.83 5.66
N SER A 268 19.49 9.97 6.68
CA SER A 268 18.30 9.28 7.18
C SER A 268 17.23 10.24 7.68
N LEU A 269 17.59 11.31 8.40
CA LEU A 269 16.66 12.36 8.83
C LEU A 269 16.04 13.11 7.66
N LYS A 270 16.80 13.36 6.58
CA LYS A 270 16.30 13.97 5.34
C LYS A 270 15.32 13.06 4.60
N ASP A 271 15.70 11.79 4.42
CA ASP A 271 14.99 10.82 3.58
C ASP A 271 13.79 10.17 4.31
N ASN A 272 13.92 9.94 5.61
CA ASN A 272 12.98 9.20 6.47
C ASN A 272 12.52 10.04 7.67
N LYS A 273 11.98 11.24 7.40
CA LYS A 273 11.56 12.18 8.43
C LYS A 273 10.70 11.55 9.53
N PRO A 274 10.96 11.86 10.80
CA PRO A 274 10.12 11.43 11.91
C PRO A 274 8.75 12.09 11.80
N SER A 275 7.71 11.40 12.29
CA SER A 275 6.37 11.98 12.41
C SER A 275 6.31 12.98 13.56
N LEU A 276 7.15 12.81 14.59
CA LEU A 276 7.31 13.70 15.75
C LEU A 276 8.80 13.84 16.09
N ALA A 277 9.27 15.08 16.25
CA ALA A 277 10.58 15.39 16.79
C ALA A 277 10.41 16.18 18.09
N VAL A 278 10.98 15.67 19.18
CA VAL A 278 10.90 16.26 20.52
C VAL A 278 12.29 16.71 20.93
N PHE A 279 12.39 17.98 21.31
CA PHE A 279 13.64 18.61 21.73
C PHE A 279 13.52 19.04 23.19
N ASP A 280 14.55 18.80 23.98
CA ASP A 280 14.74 19.59 25.20
C ASP A 280 15.09 21.04 24.83
N TYR A 281 14.91 21.96 25.78
CA TYR A 281 15.24 23.37 25.59
C TYR A 281 16.67 23.70 26.04
N ASP A 282 17.00 23.40 27.29
CA ASP A 282 18.19 23.91 27.96
C ASP A 282 19.42 23.11 27.55
N ASP A 283 20.48 23.81 27.14
CA ASP A 283 21.71 23.26 26.58
C ASP A 283 21.51 22.34 25.35
N THR A 284 20.27 22.24 24.84
CA THR A 284 19.88 21.50 23.64
C THR A 284 19.51 22.45 22.50
N LEU A 285 18.44 23.24 22.66
CA LEU A 285 18.03 24.25 21.68
C LEU A 285 18.80 25.56 21.89
N GLN A 286 19.04 25.93 23.15
CA GLN A 286 19.77 27.12 23.56
C GLN A 286 20.46 26.89 24.90
N LYS A 287 21.49 27.68 25.21
CA LYS A 287 22.14 27.56 26.52
C LYS A 287 21.16 27.87 27.65
N TRP A 288 21.42 27.31 28.82
CA TRP A 288 20.61 27.60 30.00
C TRP A 288 20.42 29.11 30.25
N LYS A 289 19.17 29.51 30.54
CA LYS A 289 18.67 30.90 30.68
C LYS A 289 18.66 31.78 29.42
N GLU A 290 19.21 31.33 28.30
CA GLU A 290 19.13 32.10 27.05
C GLU A 290 17.76 31.93 26.37
N LYS A 291 17.39 32.95 25.58
CA LYS A 291 16.20 32.94 24.72
C LYS A 291 16.50 32.25 23.39
N ALA A 292 15.46 31.72 22.75
CA ALA A 292 15.55 31.12 21.44
C ALA A 292 15.93 32.15 20.40
N ALA A 293 17.12 31.98 19.81
CA ALA A 293 17.56 32.79 18.70
C ALA A 293 16.60 32.65 17.50
N PRO A 294 16.42 33.71 16.68
CA PRO A 294 15.50 33.69 15.54
C PRO A 294 15.76 32.57 14.51
N ASP A 295 17.02 32.17 14.36
CA ASP A 295 17.44 31.08 13.48
C ASP A 295 16.98 29.70 13.98
N THR A 296 16.99 29.44 15.29
CA THR A 296 16.34 28.26 15.89
C THR A 296 14.86 28.25 15.56
N GLY A 297 14.16 29.38 15.72
CA GLY A 297 12.76 29.50 15.34
C GLY A 297 12.52 29.18 13.86
N ALA A 298 13.38 29.69 12.98
CA ALA A 298 13.32 29.42 11.54
C ALA A 298 13.55 27.94 11.21
N ALA A 299 14.52 27.29 11.88
CA ALA A 299 14.84 25.88 11.69
C ALA A 299 13.73 24.95 12.20
N LEU A 300 13.13 25.25 13.36
CA LEU A 300 11.95 24.56 13.90
C LEU A 300 10.75 24.68 12.94
N LYS A 301 10.50 25.89 12.43
CA LYS A 301 9.46 26.12 11.42
C LYS A 301 9.73 25.36 10.13
N ALA A 302 10.97 25.40 9.62
CA ALA A 302 11.35 24.68 8.41
C ALA A 302 11.09 23.18 8.55
N ALA A 303 11.45 22.56 9.69
CA ALA A 303 11.11 21.17 9.97
C ALA A 303 9.59 20.92 9.98
N ALA A 304 8.80 21.84 10.56
CA ALA A 304 7.35 21.76 10.58
C ALA A 304 6.70 21.91 9.19
N ASP A 305 7.21 22.82 8.36
CA ASP A 305 6.78 23.03 6.97
C ASP A 305 7.05 21.78 6.11
N GLN A 306 8.07 21.00 6.48
CA GLN A 306 8.38 19.70 5.89
C GLN A 306 7.53 18.54 6.44
N GLY A 307 6.52 18.83 7.26
CA GLY A 307 5.60 17.82 7.78
C GLY A 307 6.12 17.05 8.99
N VAL A 308 7.12 17.55 9.72
CA VAL A 308 7.50 17.00 11.04
C VAL A 308 6.66 17.69 12.12
N SER A 309 6.03 16.94 13.04
CA SER A 309 5.47 17.59 14.23
C SER A 309 6.62 17.92 15.16
N VAL A 310 6.84 19.19 15.46
CA VAL A 310 7.94 19.65 16.31
C VAL A 310 7.38 19.98 17.69
N ALA A 311 8.00 19.43 18.74
CA ALA A 311 7.65 19.70 20.12
C ALA A 311 8.87 20.06 20.95
N ILE A 312 8.67 20.94 21.92
CA ILE A 312 9.66 21.28 22.95
C ILE A 312 9.15 20.71 24.27
N LEU A 313 9.92 19.82 24.89
CA LEU A 313 9.59 19.19 26.17
C LEU A 313 10.68 19.55 27.18
N THR A 314 10.35 20.45 28.11
CA THR A 314 11.32 21.05 29.03
C THR A 314 10.83 20.97 30.47
N ASP A 315 11.77 21.02 31.41
CA ASP A 315 11.49 21.12 32.84
C ASP A 315 11.09 22.55 33.26
N ARG A 316 11.34 23.56 32.41
CA ARG A 316 10.91 24.94 32.64
C ARG A 316 9.38 25.04 32.72
N PRO A 317 8.85 25.92 33.58
CA PRO A 317 7.42 26.20 33.61
C PRO A 317 6.97 27.00 32.39
N ALA A 318 5.71 26.80 31.98
CA ALA A 318 5.04 27.69 31.05
C ALA A 318 4.46 28.92 31.77
N ILE A 319 3.98 28.73 33.00
CA ILE A 319 3.42 29.82 33.84
C ILE A 319 4.46 30.22 34.87
N GLN A 320 4.75 31.51 34.98
CA GLN A 320 5.78 31.99 35.91
C GLN A 320 5.44 31.65 37.37
N ASP A 321 6.35 30.94 38.04
CA ASP A 321 6.32 30.70 39.48
C ASP A 321 7.74 30.78 40.08
N GLY A 322 7.98 31.84 40.84
CA GLY A 322 9.31 32.16 41.38
C GLY A 322 10.21 32.92 40.39
N GLY A 323 11.52 32.82 40.60
CA GLY A 323 12.52 33.61 39.86
C GLY A 323 13.11 32.95 38.60
N SER A 324 12.63 31.76 38.21
CA SER A 324 13.14 31.04 37.04
C SER A 324 12.44 31.50 35.75
N PRO A 325 13.16 31.60 34.62
CA PRO A 325 12.56 31.97 33.33
C PRO A 325 11.57 30.92 32.85
N THR A 326 10.41 31.35 32.34
CA THR A 326 9.45 30.44 31.71
C THR A 326 9.92 30.03 30.32
N VAL A 327 9.41 28.92 29.81
CA VAL A 327 9.67 28.55 28.42
C VAL A 327 8.90 29.43 27.42
N ILE A 328 7.83 30.11 27.84
CA ILE A 328 7.14 31.08 26.98
C ILE A 328 8.02 32.32 26.79
N ASP A 329 8.64 32.83 27.87
CA ASP A 329 9.58 33.96 27.81
C ASP A 329 10.83 33.61 26.99
N SER A 330 11.31 32.37 27.12
CA SER A 330 12.39 31.83 26.29
C SER A 330 12.09 31.91 24.80
N LEU A 331 10.83 31.78 24.39
CA LEU A 331 10.43 31.83 22.99
C LEU A 331 9.94 33.24 22.57
N SER A 332 10.05 34.25 23.44
CA SER A 332 9.49 35.58 23.21
C SER A 332 9.96 36.24 21.92
N GLU A 333 11.21 36.02 21.52
CA GLU A 333 11.86 36.59 20.33
C GLU A 333 11.43 35.93 19.00
N LEU A 334 10.74 34.79 19.07
CA LEU A 334 10.26 34.10 17.87
C LEU A 334 9.04 34.81 17.26
N THR A 335 8.94 34.77 15.93
CA THR A 335 7.78 35.30 15.21
C THR A 335 6.51 34.47 15.50
N ALA A 336 5.34 35.04 15.22
CA ALA A 336 4.07 34.36 15.39
C ALA A 336 4.01 33.02 14.63
N GLU A 337 4.53 32.98 13.40
CA GLU A 337 4.56 31.75 12.60
C GLU A 337 5.51 30.69 13.16
N GLN A 338 6.66 31.11 13.70
CA GLN A 338 7.62 30.21 14.35
C GLN A 338 7.06 29.63 15.64
N LYS A 339 6.42 30.46 16.48
CA LYS A 339 5.71 30.02 17.69
C LYS A 339 4.58 29.05 17.34
N ALA A 340 3.77 29.40 16.34
CA ALA A 340 2.70 28.54 15.86
C ALA A 340 3.21 27.20 15.32
N ALA A 341 4.45 27.09 14.86
CA ALA A 341 5.01 25.85 14.32
C ALA A 341 5.22 24.75 15.37
N VAL A 342 5.47 25.11 16.63
CA VAL A 342 5.86 24.18 17.71
C VAL A 342 4.72 23.89 18.70
N THR A 343 4.71 22.68 19.26
CA THR A 343 3.93 22.37 20.47
C THR A 343 4.84 22.42 21.69
N LEU A 344 4.39 23.09 22.75
CA LEU A 344 5.21 23.32 23.93
C LEU A 344 4.67 22.53 25.12
N ALA A 345 5.55 21.76 25.77
CA ALA A 345 5.26 20.97 26.95
C ALA A 345 6.20 21.41 28.09
N GLY A 346 5.69 22.29 28.96
CA GLY A 346 6.39 22.78 30.14
C GLY A 346 6.25 21.83 31.34
N ARG A 347 7.16 21.96 32.32
CA ARG A 347 7.23 21.11 33.53
C ARG A 347 7.17 19.62 33.22
N ALA A 348 8.00 19.17 32.28
CA ALA A 348 8.02 17.79 31.81
C ALA A 348 6.63 17.29 31.29
N GLY A 349 5.82 18.20 30.74
CA GLY A 349 4.49 17.93 30.21
C GLY A 349 3.35 18.06 31.24
N ALA A 350 3.60 18.65 32.41
CA ALA A 350 2.51 19.09 33.30
C ALA A 350 1.64 20.16 32.64
N GLU A 351 2.24 20.99 31.80
CA GLU A 351 1.61 22.13 31.15
C GLU A 351 1.78 22.02 29.64
N MET A 352 0.67 21.98 28.91
CA MET A 352 0.69 21.99 27.45
C MET A 352 0.26 23.35 26.94
N VAL A 353 1.08 23.97 26.11
CA VAL A 353 0.86 25.31 25.57
C VAL A 353 0.65 25.22 24.06
N GLN A 354 -0.29 26.04 23.56
CA GLN A 354 -0.55 26.22 22.14
C GLN A 354 -0.57 27.70 21.78
N TYR A 355 -0.05 28.03 20.60
CA TYR A 355 -0.06 29.38 20.06
C TYR A 355 -1.16 29.53 19.00
N ASP A 356 -1.77 30.72 18.88
CA ASP A 356 -2.59 31.06 17.70
C ASP A 356 -1.77 31.62 16.54
N SER A 357 -2.45 31.98 15.44
CA SER A 357 -1.85 32.61 14.26
C SER A 357 -1.21 33.97 14.54
N LYS A 358 -1.47 34.60 15.68
CA LYS A 358 -0.84 35.85 16.13
C LYS A 358 0.31 35.60 17.12
N GLY A 359 0.65 34.34 17.38
CA GLY A 359 1.71 33.97 18.32
C GLY A 359 1.33 34.14 19.80
N ARG A 360 0.03 34.27 20.11
CA ARG A 360 -0.44 34.36 21.50
C ARG A 360 -0.60 32.96 22.08
N ASP A 361 0.06 32.72 23.20
CA ASP A 361 0.03 31.46 23.93
C ASP A 361 -1.28 31.27 24.70
N VAL A 362 -1.56 30.01 25.02
CA VAL A 362 -2.57 29.60 26.00
C VAL A 362 -2.17 28.24 26.54
N VAL A 363 -2.21 28.08 27.87
CA VAL A 363 -2.09 26.77 28.51
C VAL A 363 -3.41 26.04 28.32
N VAL A 364 -3.40 24.98 27.51
CA VAL A 364 -4.59 24.23 27.09
C VAL A 364 -4.84 22.97 27.91
N ASP A 365 -3.80 22.50 28.60
CA ASP A 365 -3.85 21.36 29.52
C ASP A 365 -2.89 21.64 30.68
N ARG A 366 -3.35 21.41 31.91
CA ARG A 366 -2.55 21.58 33.13
C ARG A 366 -2.89 20.46 34.10
N MET A 367 -1.86 19.76 34.56
CA MET A 367 -2.01 18.76 35.61
C MET A 367 -2.34 19.46 36.94
N PRO A 368 -3.21 18.89 37.80
CA PRO A 368 -3.35 19.40 39.16
C PRO A 368 -2.05 19.17 39.96
N GLY A 369 -1.64 20.17 40.74
CA GLY A 369 -0.51 20.09 41.66
C GLY A 369 -0.76 19.15 42.86
N TRP A 370 0.09 19.22 43.88
CA TRP A 370 -0.13 18.52 45.15
C TRP A 370 -1.41 18.98 45.86
N THR A 371 -2.26 18.03 46.21
CA THR A 371 -3.38 18.20 47.15
C THR A 371 -2.86 18.41 48.57
N ASP A 372 -3.67 18.95 49.46
CA ASP A 372 -3.28 19.17 50.86
C ASP A 372 -2.90 17.86 51.58
N GLY A 373 -3.59 16.76 51.25
CA GLY A 373 -3.26 15.44 51.78
C GLY A 373 -1.90 14.93 51.32
N GLU A 374 -1.58 15.11 50.02
CA GLU A 374 -0.27 14.76 49.48
C GLU A 374 0.86 15.64 50.05
N ARG A 375 0.60 16.93 50.28
CA ARG A 375 1.57 17.83 50.94
C ARG A 375 1.90 17.35 52.35
N LYS A 376 0.88 17.03 53.15
CA LYS A 376 1.07 16.46 54.50
C LYS A 376 1.84 15.13 54.47
N ALA A 377 1.59 14.29 53.47
CA ALA A 377 2.33 13.05 53.29
C ALA A 377 3.80 13.32 52.93
N ILE A 378 4.07 14.26 52.02
CA ILE A 378 5.43 14.70 51.68
C ILE A 378 6.15 15.26 52.89
N ASP A 379 5.52 16.15 53.66
CA ASP A 379 6.13 16.75 54.86
C ASP A 379 6.48 15.68 55.90
N ALA A 380 5.61 14.69 56.09
CA ALA A 380 5.88 13.56 56.97
C ALA A 380 7.04 12.70 56.48
N VAL A 381 7.15 12.46 55.17
CA VAL A 381 8.29 11.74 54.59
C VAL A 381 9.57 12.56 54.68
N ALA A 382 9.51 13.87 54.46
CA ALA A 382 10.63 14.79 54.65
C ALA A 382 11.19 14.70 56.07
N ALA A 383 10.29 14.67 57.07
CA ALA A 383 10.66 14.49 58.47
C ALA A 383 11.35 13.14 58.73
N ILE A 384 10.80 12.03 58.19
CA ILE A 384 11.41 10.69 58.30
C ILE A 384 12.80 10.65 57.65
N ILE A 385 12.95 11.24 56.46
CA ILE A 385 14.24 11.30 55.77
C ILE A 385 15.25 12.13 56.56
N LYS A 386 14.83 13.29 57.08
CA LYS A 386 15.67 14.16 57.92
C LYS A 386 16.10 13.45 59.21
N GLU A 387 15.20 12.72 59.86
CA GLU A 387 15.48 11.96 61.07
C GLU A 387 16.44 10.80 60.81
N LYS A 388 16.21 10.03 59.74
CA LYS A 388 16.98 8.81 59.45
C LYS A 388 18.36 9.09 58.83
N PHE A 389 18.47 10.10 57.97
CA PHE A 389 19.67 10.34 57.16
C PHE A 389 20.34 11.69 57.42
N GLY A 390 19.75 12.56 58.25
CA GLY A 390 20.20 13.93 58.46
C GLY A 390 19.76 14.87 57.32
N THR A 391 20.18 16.13 57.40
CA THR A 391 19.92 17.14 56.38
C THR A 391 21.12 18.07 56.25
N ALA A 392 21.27 18.69 55.08
CA ALA A 392 22.10 19.88 54.91
C ALA A 392 21.20 21.11 54.70
N GLU A 393 21.83 22.30 54.72
CA GLU A 393 21.20 23.54 54.26
C GLU A 393 22.03 24.14 53.13
N HIS A 394 21.34 24.69 52.14
CA HIS A 394 21.95 25.49 51.06
C HIS A 394 21.06 26.71 50.84
N ASP A 395 21.64 27.91 50.87
CA ASP A 395 20.91 29.19 50.83
C ASP A 395 19.77 29.29 51.87
N GLY A 396 20.01 28.79 53.09
CA GLY A 396 19.04 28.81 54.19
C GLY A 396 17.83 27.89 54.02
N LYS A 397 17.90 26.92 53.10
CA LYS A 397 16.83 25.93 52.87
C LYS A 397 17.37 24.52 53.04
N SER A 398 16.65 23.69 53.79
CA SER A 398 16.91 22.24 53.89
C SER A 398 16.12 21.41 52.87
N GLY A 399 15.14 22.01 52.21
CA GLY A 399 14.26 21.36 51.24
C GLY A 399 13.20 22.35 50.73
N ASN A 400 12.42 21.93 49.74
CA ASN A 400 11.30 22.74 49.22
C ASN A 400 10.22 21.86 48.56
N VAL A 401 8.95 22.25 48.73
CA VAL A 401 7.80 21.66 48.03
C VAL A 401 7.34 22.63 46.96
N THR A 402 7.61 22.31 45.69
CA THR A 402 7.08 23.00 44.50
C THR A 402 5.68 22.50 44.16
N GLU A 403 5.04 23.02 43.12
CA GLU A 403 3.69 22.60 42.71
C GLU A 403 3.57 21.10 42.37
N TYR A 404 4.62 20.51 41.78
CA TYR A 404 4.62 19.11 41.31
C TYR A 404 5.78 18.27 41.84
N GLY A 405 6.71 18.87 42.58
CA GLY A 405 7.89 18.19 43.08
C GLY A 405 8.23 18.60 44.51
N PHE A 406 8.96 17.76 45.19
CA PHE A 406 9.54 18.00 46.51
C PHE A 406 11.01 17.60 46.45
N PHE A 407 11.88 18.37 47.10
CA PHE A 407 13.25 17.95 47.34
C PHE A 407 13.66 18.16 48.79
N GLN A 408 14.53 17.27 49.27
CA GLN A 408 15.16 17.31 50.59
C GLN A 408 16.68 17.24 50.40
N LEU A 409 17.41 18.21 50.94
CA LEU A 409 18.86 18.18 50.95
C LEU A 409 19.33 17.14 51.97
N LEU A 410 20.25 16.28 51.53
CA LEU A 410 20.92 15.27 52.34
C LEU A 410 22.30 15.80 52.78
N PRO A 411 22.93 15.20 53.81
CA PRO A 411 24.24 15.67 54.28
C PRO A 411 25.29 15.74 53.16
N VAL A 412 26.13 16.77 53.20
CA VAL A 412 27.26 16.94 52.29
C VAL A 412 28.16 15.70 52.39
N ARG A 413 28.62 15.20 51.24
CA ARG A 413 29.41 13.94 51.10
C ARG A 413 28.68 12.66 51.54
N ALA A 414 27.34 12.63 51.56
CA ALA A 414 26.60 11.38 51.75
C ALA A 414 27.02 10.32 50.68
N PRO A 415 27.40 9.09 51.09
CA PRO A 415 27.83 8.06 50.15
C PRO A 415 26.65 7.49 49.34
N GLN A 416 26.94 6.83 48.22
CA GLN A 416 25.95 6.24 47.32
C GLN A 416 24.89 5.40 48.03
N SER A 417 25.33 4.54 48.94
CA SER A 417 24.46 3.65 49.71
C SER A 417 23.40 4.41 50.53
N VAL A 418 23.74 5.60 51.03
CA VAL A 418 22.78 6.46 51.75
C VAL A 418 21.76 7.06 50.81
N LEU A 419 22.18 7.49 49.61
CA LEU A 419 21.26 8.02 48.60
C LEU A 419 20.27 6.97 48.13
N ASP A 420 20.75 5.77 47.82
CA ASP A 420 19.91 4.65 47.36
C ASP A 420 18.92 4.20 48.44
N GLU A 421 19.37 4.12 49.69
CA GLU A 421 18.51 3.80 50.83
C GLU A 421 17.49 4.91 51.11
N ALA A 422 17.87 6.19 50.97
CA ALA A 422 16.94 7.32 51.10
C ALA A 422 15.85 7.30 50.02
N VAL A 423 16.21 6.99 48.76
CA VAL A 423 15.25 6.80 47.67
C VAL A 423 14.29 5.64 47.97
N LYS A 424 14.82 4.51 48.44
CA LYS A 424 14.03 3.33 48.80
C LYS A 424 13.04 3.61 49.92
N VAL A 425 13.50 4.26 51.00
CA VAL A 425 12.65 4.67 52.14
C VAL A 425 11.58 5.65 51.67
N ALA A 426 11.95 6.71 50.95
CA ALA A 426 10.99 7.69 50.47
C ALA A 426 9.94 7.05 49.55
N THR A 427 10.36 6.13 48.68
CA THR A 427 9.46 5.39 47.79
C THR A 427 8.46 4.55 48.57
N LEU A 428 8.92 3.79 49.57
CA LEU A 428 8.06 2.97 50.40
C LEU A 428 7.09 3.81 51.23
N GLU A 429 7.59 4.87 51.88
CA GLU A 429 6.77 5.72 52.74
C GLU A 429 5.73 6.53 51.96
N LEU A 430 6.09 7.06 50.80
CA LEU A 430 5.14 7.75 49.92
C LEU A 430 4.08 6.76 49.40
N ALA A 431 4.48 5.54 49.02
CA ALA A 431 3.54 4.50 48.59
C ALA A 431 2.58 4.08 49.72
N ASN A 432 3.08 3.90 50.96
CA ASN A 432 2.26 3.59 52.15
C ASN A 432 1.23 4.68 52.45
N ARG A 433 1.51 5.92 52.04
CA ARG A 433 0.60 7.07 52.16
C ARG A 433 -0.29 7.26 50.93
N GLY A 434 -0.36 6.27 50.05
CA GLY A 434 -1.20 6.26 48.84
C GLY A 434 -0.60 6.99 47.64
N MET A 435 0.62 7.52 47.75
CA MET A 435 1.30 8.24 46.67
C MET A 435 2.15 7.27 45.84
N THR A 436 1.48 6.53 44.96
CA THR A 436 2.13 5.58 44.04
C THR A 436 2.46 6.22 42.69
N GLY A 437 3.47 5.71 42.00
CA GLY A 437 3.84 6.17 40.65
C GLY A 437 4.58 7.52 40.59
N LEU A 438 5.10 8.00 41.71
CA LEU A 438 5.98 9.17 41.74
C LEU A 438 7.35 8.85 41.15
N HIS A 439 7.96 9.84 40.50
CA HIS A 439 9.36 9.77 40.10
C HIS A 439 10.24 10.20 41.27
N ILE A 440 10.84 9.23 41.95
CA ILE A 440 11.68 9.45 43.14
C ILE A 440 13.11 9.06 42.79
N PHE A 441 14.04 9.99 42.98
CA PHE A 441 15.46 9.79 42.71
C PHE A 441 16.31 10.68 43.60
N ALA A 442 17.56 10.28 43.82
CA ALA A 442 18.55 11.14 44.44
C ALA A 442 19.42 11.78 43.35
N ARG A 443 19.69 13.08 43.49
CA ARG A 443 20.65 13.80 42.67
C ARG A 443 21.91 14.07 43.48
N TYR A 444 23.02 13.74 42.85
CA TYR A 444 24.35 13.99 43.38
C TYR A 444 24.65 15.47 43.37
N ALA A 445 25.42 15.87 44.36
CA ALA A 445 26.08 17.15 44.40
C ALA A 445 26.94 17.35 43.13
N LYS A 446 26.94 18.57 42.58
CA LYS A 446 27.78 18.91 41.42
C LYS A 446 29.26 19.02 41.83
N SER A 447 29.52 19.41 43.06
CA SER A 447 30.83 19.44 43.71
C SER A 447 30.80 18.66 45.02
N MET A 448 31.95 18.33 45.61
CA MET A 448 32.00 17.64 46.91
C MET A 448 31.55 18.52 48.09
N ASP A 449 31.34 19.81 47.85
CA ASP A 449 30.96 20.79 48.86
C ASP A 449 29.48 21.17 48.78
N ASP A 450 28.79 20.77 47.70
CA ASP A 450 27.34 20.91 47.60
C ASP A 450 26.63 19.72 48.28
N PRO A 451 25.44 19.91 48.87
CA PRO A 451 24.66 18.79 49.37
C PRO A 451 23.97 18.03 48.23
N PRO A 452 24.01 16.68 48.22
CA PRO A 452 23.12 15.90 47.38
C PRO A 452 21.67 16.08 47.85
N TYR A 453 20.70 15.73 47.02
CA TYR A 453 19.30 15.85 47.40
C TYR A 453 18.46 14.69 46.90
N LEU A 454 17.49 14.30 47.73
CA LEU A 454 16.39 13.43 47.34
C LEU A 454 15.32 14.28 46.68
N GLN A 455 14.78 13.83 45.55
CA GLN A 455 13.68 14.47 44.85
C GLN A 455 12.54 13.48 44.60
N ALA A 456 11.30 13.90 44.86
CA ALA A 456 10.09 13.22 44.46
C ALA A 456 9.27 14.13 43.54
N SER A 457 8.79 13.62 42.41
CA SER A 457 8.04 14.40 41.43
C SER A 457 6.80 13.68 40.90
N LYS A 458 5.67 14.39 40.77
CA LYS A 458 4.47 13.94 40.03
C LYS A 458 4.71 13.87 38.53
N VAL A 459 5.71 14.61 38.04
CA VAL A 459 5.93 14.85 36.61
C VAL A 459 7.33 14.41 36.20
N ASN A 460 7.41 13.80 35.04
CA ASN A 460 8.66 13.41 34.39
C ASN A 460 8.47 13.47 32.87
N LYS A 461 9.58 13.45 32.13
CA LYS A 461 9.51 13.58 30.66
C LYS A 461 8.85 12.35 30.01
N VAL A 462 8.76 11.21 30.72
CA VAL A 462 7.96 10.05 30.26
C VAL A 462 6.50 10.44 30.02
N ARG A 463 5.89 11.16 30.98
CA ARG A 463 4.50 11.62 30.88
C ARG A 463 4.32 12.58 29.72
N GLY A 464 5.17 13.61 29.62
CA GLY A 464 5.11 14.57 28.50
C GLY A 464 5.23 13.89 27.14
N MET A 465 6.14 12.93 27.03
CA MET A 465 6.33 12.15 25.80
C MET A 465 5.10 11.29 25.45
N ASN A 466 4.47 10.65 26.45
CA ASN A 466 3.26 9.87 26.25
C ASN A 466 2.09 10.74 25.76
N ILE A 467 1.95 11.97 26.27
CA ILE A 467 0.96 12.94 25.79
C ILE A 467 1.25 13.35 24.34
N LEU A 468 2.49 13.75 24.05
CA LEU A 468 2.90 14.20 22.71
C LEU A 468 2.74 13.10 21.65
N ARG A 469 2.98 11.84 22.00
CA ARG A 469 2.80 10.70 21.08
C ARG A 469 1.36 10.23 20.97
N GLY A 470 0.64 10.20 22.10
CA GLY A 470 -0.68 9.58 22.21
C GLY A 470 -1.85 10.51 21.89
N GLN A 471 -1.66 11.83 21.94
CA GLN A 471 -2.72 12.83 21.75
C GLN A 471 -2.37 13.85 20.66
N ARG A 472 -1.43 13.52 19.77
CA ARG A 472 -0.87 14.41 18.76
C ARG A 472 -1.94 15.08 17.90
N ALA A 473 -2.85 14.33 17.29
CA ALA A 473 -3.91 14.89 16.44
C ALA A 473 -4.88 15.74 17.24
N ALA A 474 -5.15 15.44 18.52
CA ALA A 474 -5.96 16.33 19.35
C ALA A 474 -5.30 17.73 19.45
N TYR A 475 -3.98 17.80 19.65
CA TYR A 475 -3.24 19.06 19.66
C TYR A 475 -3.10 19.70 18.27
N GLU A 476 -2.86 18.91 17.20
CA GLU A 476 -2.82 19.45 15.83
C GLU A 476 -4.18 20.04 15.40
N ARG A 477 -5.29 19.38 15.74
CA ARG A 477 -6.64 19.89 15.46
C ARG A 477 -6.94 21.13 16.28
N LEU A 478 -6.52 21.17 17.54
CA LEU A 478 -6.66 22.37 18.36
C LEU A 478 -5.85 23.53 17.79
N LYS A 479 -4.63 23.27 17.31
CA LYS A 479 -3.80 24.25 16.61
C LYS A 479 -4.48 24.77 15.36
N ASP A 480 -5.10 23.90 14.55
CA ASP A 480 -5.89 24.32 13.39
C ASP A 480 -7.09 25.20 13.79
N LEU A 481 -7.84 24.81 14.84
CA LEU A 481 -8.95 25.62 15.36
C LEU A 481 -8.47 26.99 15.89
N ARG A 482 -7.32 27.03 16.57
CA ARG A 482 -6.70 28.27 17.06
C ARG A 482 -6.24 29.16 15.91
N ALA A 483 -5.67 28.58 14.85
CA ALA A 483 -5.32 29.30 13.63
C ALA A 483 -6.55 29.88 12.92
N LEU A 484 -7.69 29.19 12.99
CA LEU A 484 -9.01 29.67 12.51
C LEU A 484 -9.73 30.61 13.49
N GLY A 485 -9.08 31.02 14.59
CA GLY A 485 -9.59 32.05 15.49
C GLY A 485 -10.33 31.56 16.74
N LEU A 486 -10.23 30.27 17.10
CA LEU A 486 -10.80 29.76 18.37
C LEU A 486 -10.26 30.60 19.56
N PRO A 487 -11.13 31.26 20.36
CA PRO A 487 -10.68 32.05 21.51
C PRO A 487 -9.98 31.20 22.58
N ALA A 488 -8.95 31.76 23.22
CA ALA A 488 -8.14 31.06 24.24
C ALA A 488 -8.98 30.44 25.36
N LYS A 489 -10.01 31.15 25.84
CA LYS A 489 -10.93 30.68 26.89
C LYS A 489 -11.68 29.38 26.56
N TYR A 490 -11.80 29.02 25.28
CA TYR A 490 -12.46 27.79 24.84
C TYR A 490 -11.47 26.69 24.44
N ALA A 491 -10.16 26.97 24.42
CA ALA A 491 -9.15 26.04 23.91
C ALA A 491 -9.07 24.75 24.74
N ALA A 492 -9.04 24.85 26.07
CA ALA A 492 -9.03 23.67 26.95
C ALA A 492 -10.31 22.82 26.82
N LYS A 493 -11.48 23.47 26.70
CA LYS A 493 -12.75 22.77 26.49
C LYS A 493 -12.77 22.06 25.13
N ALA A 494 -12.32 22.73 24.07
CA ALA A 494 -12.20 22.12 22.74
C ALA A 494 -11.23 20.94 22.77
N LEU A 495 -10.06 21.08 23.42
CA LEU A 495 -9.09 20.00 23.57
C LEU A 495 -9.71 18.79 24.29
N SER A 496 -10.46 18.99 25.36
CA SER A 496 -11.12 17.91 26.10
C SER A 496 -12.08 17.11 25.21
N TRP A 497 -12.72 17.77 24.24
CA TRP A 497 -13.60 17.15 23.26
C TRP A 497 -12.81 16.42 22.18
N LEU A 498 -11.75 17.05 21.67
CA LEU A 498 -10.87 16.47 20.64
C LEU A 498 -10.14 15.22 21.14
N LYS A 499 -9.76 15.16 22.43
CA LYS A 499 -9.14 13.98 23.06
C LYS A 499 -10.08 12.77 23.12
N ARG A 500 -11.41 12.95 22.96
CA ARG A 500 -12.38 11.83 22.91
C ARG A 500 -12.41 11.14 21.55
N ILE A 501 -11.84 11.77 20.51
CA ILE A 501 -11.76 11.18 19.17
C ILE A 501 -10.57 10.21 19.19
N PRO A 502 -10.78 8.89 19.01
CA PRO A 502 -9.71 7.91 19.04
C PRO A 502 -8.61 8.23 18.04
N GLU A 503 -7.35 8.07 18.45
CA GLU A 503 -6.18 8.31 17.63
C GLU A 503 -5.18 7.17 17.77
N ALA A 504 -4.51 6.82 16.66
CA ALA A 504 -3.36 5.94 16.70
C ALA A 504 -2.16 6.69 17.27
N GLN A 505 -1.57 6.18 18.36
CA GLN A 505 -0.33 6.70 18.91
C GLN A 505 0.78 6.67 17.85
N ILE A 506 1.61 7.71 17.80
CA ILE A 506 2.78 7.73 16.91
C ILE A 506 3.71 6.57 17.29
N PRO A 507 4.07 5.67 16.34
CA PRO A 507 5.03 4.61 16.61
C PRO A 507 6.36 5.18 17.11
N ALA A 508 7.00 4.52 18.07
CA ALA A 508 8.27 4.99 18.63
C ALA A 508 9.34 5.12 17.54
N ALA A 509 9.42 4.15 16.62
CA ALA A 509 10.30 4.19 15.44
C ALA A 509 10.02 5.33 14.43
N LYS A 510 8.99 6.14 14.65
CA LYS A 510 8.68 7.38 13.89
C LYS A 510 8.88 8.63 14.74
N THR A 511 9.59 8.51 15.85
CA THR A 511 9.87 9.58 16.79
C THR A 511 11.37 9.86 16.81
N LEU A 512 11.73 11.14 16.82
CA LEU A 512 13.07 11.64 17.11
C LEU A 512 13.05 12.31 18.49
N VAL A 513 14.04 11.99 19.32
CA VAL A 513 14.29 12.63 20.61
C VAL A 513 15.66 13.26 20.57
N VAL A 514 15.77 14.52 20.96
CA VAL A 514 17.03 15.28 21.03
C VAL A 514 17.13 15.95 22.39
N GLY A 515 18.26 15.80 23.06
CA GLY A 515 18.50 16.30 24.41
C GLY A 515 19.98 16.26 24.79
N ASP A 516 20.36 16.89 25.89
CA ASP A 516 21.73 16.94 26.41
C ASP A 516 21.95 15.99 27.58
N GLN A 517 20.89 15.59 28.31
CA GLN A 517 20.97 14.86 29.58
C GLN A 517 20.60 13.38 29.47
N PHE A 518 21.47 12.58 28.83
CA PHE A 518 21.31 11.14 28.65
C PHE A 518 22.27 10.25 29.45
N PHE A 519 23.03 10.79 30.43
CA PHE A 519 24.09 10.02 31.10
C PHE A 519 24.26 10.35 32.59
N ALA A 520 24.55 9.32 33.39
CA ALA A 520 24.83 9.40 34.82
C ALA A 520 23.73 10.16 35.62
N SER A 521 24.12 11.04 36.54
CA SER A 521 23.23 11.83 37.40
C SER A 521 22.41 12.89 36.65
N ARG A 522 22.74 13.14 35.38
CA ARG A 522 22.02 14.04 34.46
C ARG A 522 21.36 13.20 33.36
N ASN A 523 20.25 12.57 33.70
CA ASN A 523 19.52 11.63 32.84
C ASN A 523 18.05 12.03 32.61
N THR A 524 17.67 13.29 32.79
CA THR A 524 16.28 13.75 32.66
C THR A 524 15.73 13.51 31.26
N ASP A 525 16.56 13.56 30.21
CA ASP A 525 16.15 13.29 28.83
C ASP A 525 16.05 11.79 28.52
N ALA A 526 16.73 10.94 29.30
CA ALA A 526 16.61 9.49 29.17
C ALA A 526 15.16 9.03 29.35
N ASP A 527 14.35 9.77 30.11
CA ASP A 527 12.92 9.50 30.28
C ASP A 527 12.11 9.74 28.99
N MET A 528 12.53 10.68 28.13
CA MET A 528 11.93 10.81 26.79
C MET A 528 12.20 9.56 25.95
N ALA A 529 13.42 9.04 25.99
CA ALA A 529 13.82 7.83 25.27
C ALA A 529 13.10 6.58 25.78
N LYS A 530 13.03 6.38 27.11
CA LYS A 530 12.30 5.25 27.74
C LYS A 530 10.82 5.24 27.38
N ALA A 531 10.21 6.42 27.22
CA ALA A 531 8.81 6.55 26.81
C ALA A 531 8.58 6.26 25.32
N ALA A 532 9.63 6.10 24.52
CA ALA A 532 9.56 5.80 23.11
C ALA A 532 10.62 4.75 22.71
N PRO A 533 10.49 3.49 23.18
CA PRO A 533 11.46 2.43 22.87
C PRO A 533 11.54 2.18 21.37
N GLY A 534 12.72 2.33 20.80
CA GLY A 534 12.98 2.29 19.34
C GLY A 534 12.92 3.63 18.62
N ALA A 535 12.68 4.75 19.32
CA ALA A 535 12.87 6.09 18.76
C ALA A 535 14.33 6.32 18.36
N LEU A 536 14.57 7.22 17.39
CA LEU A 536 15.91 7.71 17.14
C LEU A 536 16.25 8.73 18.24
N VAL A 537 17.28 8.46 19.05
CA VAL A 537 17.67 9.32 20.16
C VAL A 537 19.03 9.92 19.85
N LEU A 538 19.12 11.25 19.84
CA LEU A 538 20.36 11.98 19.57
C LEU A 538 20.74 12.76 20.83
N SER A 539 21.85 12.35 21.46
CA SER A 539 22.44 13.09 22.57
C SER A 539 23.32 14.20 22.02
N VAL A 540 23.02 15.44 22.37
CA VAL A 540 23.82 16.64 22.03
C VAL A 540 24.64 17.15 23.22
N GLY A 541 24.67 16.41 24.34
CA GLY A 541 25.46 16.74 25.53
C GLY A 541 26.78 15.96 25.64
N ALA A 542 27.30 15.48 24.50
CA ALA A 542 28.52 14.67 24.36
C ALA A 542 28.56 13.32 25.11
N LYS A 543 27.54 12.97 25.89
CA LYS A 543 27.48 11.70 26.65
C LYS A 543 26.15 11.00 26.50
N ALA A 544 26.15 9.67 26.52
CA ALA A 544 24.93 8.87 26.46
C ALA A 544 25.11 7.51 27.15
N ASP A 545 24.04 7.06 27.82
CA ASP A 545 23.97 5.76 28.46
C ASP A 545 23.78 4.64 27.42
N PRO A 546 24.69 3.64 27.36
CA PRO A 546 24.62 2.56 26.38
C PRO A 546 23.41 1.63 26.54
N ARG A 547 22.71 1.69 27.69
CA ARG A 547 21.50 0.90 27.95
C ARG A 547 20.29 1.42 27.17
N LEU A 548 20.31 2.68 26.76
CA LEU A 548 19.23 3.26 25.94
C LEU A 548 19.32 2.71 24.51
N GLU A 549 18.17 2.30 23.98
CA GLU A 549 18.10 1.77 22.62
C GLU A 549 18.19 2.89 21.59
N ASN A 550 18.88 2.62 20.48
CA ASN A 550 18.94 3.51 19.31
C ASN A 550 19.36 4.95 19.65
N ILE A 551 20.24 5.08 20.66
CA ILE A 551 20.87 6.34 21.05
C ILE A 551 22.21 6.52 20.35
N PHE A 552 22.47 7.76 19.93
CA PHE A 552 23.70 8.18 19.29
C PHE A 552 24.18 9.49 19.90
N VAL A 553 25.45 9.55 20.27
CA VAL A 553 26.10 10.79 20.71
C VAL A 553 26.51 11.58 19.49
N TRP A 554 25.97 12.79 19.37
CA TRP A 554 26.29 13.70 18.28
C TRP A 554 27.69 14.30 18.46
N PRO A 555 28.48 14.53 17.39
CA PRO A 555 29.85 15.00 17.54
C PRO A 555 30.00 16.47 17.94
N SER A 556 29.03 17.31 17.57
CA SER A 556 28.90 18.68 18.07
C SER A 556 27.95 18.71 19.27
N GLU A 557 28.02 19.77 20.06
CA GLU A 557 27.23 19.92 21.28
C GLU A 557 26.14 21.00 21.18
N GLY A 558 25.09 20.82 21.98
CA GLY A 558 23.99 21.74 22.20
C GLY A 558 23.39 22.38 20.96
N HIS A 559 23.29 23.72 20.97
CA HIS A 559 22.65 24.49 19.90
C HIS A 559 23.22 24.16 18.51
N THR A 560 24.54 24.06 18.36
CA THR A 560 25.19 23.79 17.07
C THR A 560 24.76 22.44 16.50
N ALA A 561 24.73 21.39 17.33
CA ALA A 561 24.24 20.08 16.93
C ALA A 561 22.76 20.11 16.54
N THR A 562 21.95 20.79 17.34
CA THR A 562 20.52 20.91 17.10
C THR A 562 20.21 21.66 15.81
N GLN A 563 20.99 22.70 15.45
CA GLN A 563 20.85 23.38 14.16
C GLN A 563 21.15 22.47 12.97
N GLU A 564 22.17 21.60 13.06
CA GLU A 564 22.45 20.62 12.00
C GLU A 564 21.31 19.61 11.85
N ILE A 565 20.77 19.11 12.97
CA ILE A 565 19.65 18.16 13.01
C ILE A 565 18.39 18.81 12.44
N LEU A 566 18.04 20.01 12.89
CA LEU A 566 16.89 20.77 12.38
C LEU A 566 17.07 21.15 10.90
N GLY A 567 18.29 21.51 10.49
CA GLY A 567 18.62 21.76 9.09
C GLY A 567 18.37 20.53 8.21
N ALA A 568 18.71 19.33 8.70
CA ALA A 568 18.38 18.08 8.01
C ALA A 568 16.87 17.85 7.90
N LEU A 569 16.11 18.09 8.97
CA LEU A 569 14.65 17.95 8.98
C LEU A 569 13.94 18.98 8.08
N GLY A 570 14.44 20.22 8.08
CA GLY A 570 13.92 21.35 7.31
C GLY A 570 14.30 21.33 5.83
N THR A 571 15.33 20.57 5.44
CA THR A 571 15.69 20.37 4.03
C THR A 571 14.57 19.60 3.33
N LYS A 572 14.10 20.07 2.17
CA LYS A 572 13.14 19.31 1.36
C LYS A 572 13.75 17.94 1.04
N ALA A 573 13.02 16.86 1.35
CA ALA A 573 13.50 15.52 1.06
C ALA A 573 13.83 15.42 -0.44
N ASP A 574 14.88 14.70 -0.81
CA ASP A 574 15.07 14.36 -2.22
C ASP A 574 13.82 13.60 -2.66
N ASP A 575 13.01 14.19 -3.53
CA ASP A 575 11.78 13.54 -4.01
C ASP A 575 12.12 12.33 -4.91
N GLY A 576 13.41 11.97 -5.04
CA GLY A 576 13.90 10.79 -5.74
C GLY A 576 13.63 10.90 -7.24
N GLY A 577 13.67 12.11 -7.79
CA GLY A 577 13.31 12.41 -9.17
C GLY A 577 11.80 12.60 -9.43
N PHE A 578 10.96 12.79 -8.41
CA PHE A 578 9.54 13.10 -8.61
C PHE A 578 9.33 14.42 -9.35
N ASN A 579 8.72 14.35 -10.54
CA ASN A 579 8.37 15.51 -11.34
C ASN A 579 6.88 15.82 -11.17
N LYS A 580 6.56 16.64 -10.15
CA LYS A 580 5.18 17.02 -9.82
C LYS A 580 4.41 17.59 -11.02
N LYS A 581 5.05 18.44 -11.83
CA LYS A 581 4.43 19.03 -13.03
C LYS A 581 4.04 17.95 -14.05
N ALA A 582 4.96 17.04 -14.35
CA ALA A 582 4.71 15.94 -15.27
C ALA A 582 3.68 14.95 -14.74
N THR A 583 3.67 14.66 -13.44
CA THR A 583 2.66 13.79 -12.82
C THR A 583 1.26 14.42 -12.87
N ILE A 584 1.12 15.72 -12.58
CA ILE A 584 -0.17 16.43 -12.70
C ILE A 584 -0.63 16.44 -14.16
N GLY A 585 0.27 16.79 -15.09
CA GLY A 585 -0.04 16.78 -16.52
C GLY A 585 -0.45 15.41 -17.04
N LEU A 586 0.26 14.35 -16.61
CA LEU A 586 -0.12 12.97 -16.89
C LEU A 586 -1.51 12.67 -16.36
N PHE A 587 -1.76 12.98 -15.09
CA PHE A 587 -3.02 12.68 -14.42
C PHE A 587 -4.21 13.37 -15.11
N LEU A 588 -4.09 14.66 -15.40
CA LEU A 588 -5.12 15.44 -16.08
C LEU A 588 -5.35 14.97 -17.52
N GLY A 589 -4.28 14.77 -18.30
CA GLY A 589 -4.43 14.32 -19.68
C GLY A 589 -4.97 12.89 -19.77
N ARG A 590 -4.54 12.01 -18.85
CA ARG A 590 -5.11 10.66 -18.73
C ARG A 590 -6.59 10.72 -18.34
N THR A 591 -7.00 11.59 -17.42
CA THR A 591 -8.40 11.79 -17.03
C THR A 591 -9.27 12.11 -18.26
N LEU A 592 -8.82 13.06 -19.09
CA LEU A 592 -9.51 13.45 -20.32
C LEU A 592 -9.54 12.31 -21.36
N SER A 593 -8.41 11.62 -21.55
CA SER A 593 -8.33 10.48 -22.46
C SER A 593 -9.20 9.31 -22.02
N ILE A 594 -9.30 9.05 -20.71
CA ILE A 594 -10.18 8.02 -20.17
C ILE A 594 -11.63 8.40 -20.40
N GLY A 595 -12.05 9.62 -20.07
CA GLY A 595 -13.43 10.07 -20.31
C GLY A 595 -13.82 9.96 -21.79
N SER A 596 -12.92 10.38 -22.68
CA SER A 596 -13.08 10.24 -24.14
C SER A 596 -13.12 8.76 -24.59
N PHE A 597 -12.32 7.91 -23.96
CA PHE A 597 -12.34 6.46 -24.21
C PHE A 597 -13.65 5.82 -23.74
N VAL A 598 -14.20 6.19 -22.58
CA VAL A 598 -15.51 5.68 -22.10
C VAL A 598 -16.61 6.03 -23.11
N LEU A 599 -16.64 7.30 -23.53
CA LEU A 599 -17.58 7.80 -24.52
C LEU A 599 -17.54 7.01 -25.83
N THR A 600 -16.34 6.89 -26.41
CA THR A 600 -16.13 6.19 -27.68
C THR A 600 -16.32 4.68 -27.55
N ALA A 601 -15.98 4.07 -26.42
CA ALA A 601 -16.17 2.63 -26.18
C ALA A 601 -17.65 2.24 -26.09
N ILE A 602 -18.50 3.09 -25.49
CA ILE A 602 -19.96 2.86 -25.47
C ILE A 602 -20.55 3.10 -26.85
N ALA A 603 -20.09 4.12 -27.58
CA ALA A 603 -20.63 4.48 -28.89
C ALA A 603 -20.22 3.49 -30.01
N TYR A 604 -19.00 2.93 -29.95
CA TYR A 604 -18.42 2.15 -31.03
C TYR A 604 -19.26 0.96 -31.50
N PRO A 605 -19.79 0.08 -30.62
CA PRO A 605 -20.62 -1.04 -31.04
C PRO A 605 -21.87 -0.59 -31.80
N TYR A 606 -22.41 0.58 -31.47
CA TYR A 606 -23.62 1.13 -32.09
C TYR A 606 -23.36 1.89 -33.40
N VAL A 607 -22.09 2.13 -33.75
CA VAL A 607 -21.68 2.55 -35.09
C VAL A 607 -21.34 1.33 -35.94
N ALA A 608 -20.51 0.44 -35.40
CA ALA A 608 -19.91 -0.64 -36.17
C ALA A 608 -20.88 -1.81 -36.41
N ALA A 609 -21.62 -2.26 -35.39
CA ALA A 609 -22.51 -3.41 -35.56
C ALA A 609 -23.65 -3.16 -36.57
N PRO A 610 -24.30 -1.98 -36.61
CA PRO A 610 -25.25 -1.68 -37.69
C PRO A 610 -24.62 -1.64 -39.08
N ALA A 611 -23.36 -1.23 -39.20
CA ALA A 611 -22.68 -1.11 -40.49
C ALA A 611 -22.25 -2.47 -41.09
N VAL A 612 -21.90 -3.45 -40.25
CA VAL A 612 -21.34 -4.74 -40.73
C VAL A 612 -22.07 -5.99 -40.24
N GLY A 613 -23.05 -5.84 -39.33
CA GLY A 613 -23.71 -6.94 -38.62
C GLY A 613 -22.90 -7.42 -37.40
N TRP A 614 -23.58 -8.02 -36.42
CA TRP A 614 -22.96 -8.45 -35.16
C TRP A 614 -21.87 -9.51 -35.35
N ALA A 615 -22.08 -10.53 -36.19
CA ALA A 615 -21.06 -11.55 -36.44
C ALA A 615 -19.77 -10.93 -37.03
N THR A 616 -19.92 -10.09 -38.06
CA THR A 616 -18.79 -9.39 -38.70
C THR A 616 -18.15 -8.36 -37.77
N PHE A 617 -18.92 -7.70 -36.91
CA PHE A 617 -18.40 -6.83 -35.86
C PHE A 617 -17.51 -7.59 -34.88
N GLY A 618 -17.90 -8.79 -34.47
CA GLY A 618 -17.08 -9.66 -33.63
C GLY A 618 -15.76 -10.05 -34.33
N THR A 619 -15.82 -10.35 -35.63
CA THR A 619 -14.63 -10.56 -36.45
C THR A 619 -13.75 -9.32 -36.53
N LEU A 620 -14.33 -8.14 -36.67
CA LEU A 620 -13.60 -6.87 -36.71
C LEU A 620 -12.88 -6.59 -35.38
N MET A 621 -13.53 -6.87 -34.25
CA MET A 621 -12.93 -6.78 -32.92
C MET A 621 -11.84 -7.84 -32.71
N ALA A 622 -11.95 -8.99 -33.35
CA ALA A 622 -10.90 -10.01 -33.33
C ALA A 622 -9.67 -9.61 -34.16
N LEU A 623 -9.87 -8.92 -35.29
CA LEU A 623 -8.77 -8.48 -36.18
C LEU A 623 -8.11 -7.17 -35.73
N GLY A 624 -8.82 -6.29 -35.03
CA GLY A 624 -8.29 -5.01 -34.55
C GLY A 624 -6.99 -5.10 -33.75
N PRO A 625 -6.91 -5.96 -32.72
CA PRO A 625 -5.71 -6.11 -31.92
C PRO A 625 -4.49 -6.68 -32.67
N LEU A 626 -4.62 -7.17 -33.90
CA LEU A 626 -3.53 -7.85 -34.60
C LEU A 626 -2.32 -6.96 -34.87
N ALA A 627 -2.51 -5.68 -35.18
CA ALA A 627 -1.38 -4.75 -35.29
C ALA A 627 -0.65 -4.57 -33.94
N ALA A 628 -1.38 -4.55 -32.83
CA ALA A 628 -0.79 -4.44 -31.50
C ALA A 628 0.07 -5.67 -31.15
N ILE A 629 -0.28 -6.86 -31.66
CA ILE A 629 0.50 -8.09 -31.52
C ILE A 629 1.88 -7.91 -32.17
N ALA A 630 1.92 -7.39 -33.39
CA ALA A 630 3.16 -7.23 -34.15
C ALA A 630 4.02 -6.04 -33.68
N THR A 631 3.39 -4.98 -33.17
CA THR A 631 4.06 -3.70 -32.86
C THR A 631 4.48 -3.54 -31.40
N GLY A 632 4.10 -4.47 -30.50
CA GLY A 632 4.51 -4.42 -29.09
C GLY A 632 6.02 -4.18 -28.87
N PRO A 633 6.92 -4.95 -29.53
CA PRO A 633 8.36 -4.72 -29.47
C PRO A 633 8.81 -3.37 -30.05
N LEU A 634 8.17 -2.92 -31.14
CA LEU A 634 8.43 -1.62 -31.76
C LEU A 634 8.11 -0.48 -30.79
N ASN A 635 6.95 -0.55 -30.12
CA ASN A 635 6.50 0.45 -29.17
C ASN A 635 7.48 0.59 -27.99
N GLY A 636 8.03 -0.53 -27.49
CA GLY A 636 9.10 -0.51 -26.49
C GLY A 636 10.36 0.20 -27.01
N ALA A 637 10.79 -0.12 -28.22
CA ALA A 637 11.96 0.52 -28.83
C ALA A 637 11.75 2.02 -29.12
N LEU A 638 10.52 2.45 -29.42
CA LEU A 638 10.18 3.87 -29.59
C LEU A 638 10.22 4.61 -28.25
N ALA A 639 9.68 4.01 -27.18
CA ALA A 639 9.73 4.55 -25.81
C ALA A 639 11.17 4.73 -25.30
N ASP A 640 12.10 3.88 -25.76
CA ASP A 640 13.51 3.97 -25.42
C ASP A 640 14.29 5.02 -26.24
N LYS A 641 13.74 5.50 -27.36
CA LYS A 641 14.40 6.49 -28.23
C LYS A 641 13.88 7.91 -28.03
N PHE A 642 12.59 8.06 -27.78
CA PHE A 642 11.94 9.35 -27.65
C PHE A 642 11.91 9.83 -26.19
N SER A 643 11.83 11.14 -26.01
CA SER A 643 11.56 11.73 -24.70
C SER A 643 10.12 11.46 -24.28
N ALA A 644 9.83 11.58 -22.98
CA ALA A 644 8.47 11.43 -22.46
C ALA A 644 7.50 12.39 -23.15
N ARG A 645 7.91 13.66 -23.33
CA ARG A 645 7.14 14.68 -24.03
C ARG A 645 6.77 14.25 -25.45
N THR A 646 7.76 13.87 -26.26
CA THR A 646 7.54 13.53 -27.67
C THR A 646 6.64 12.29 -27.79
N SER A 647 6.96 11.22 -27.06
CA SER A 647 6.18 9.98 -27.10
C SER A 647 4.72 10.19 -26.71
N MET A 648 4.47 10.86 -25.58
CA MET A 648 3.11 11.07 -25.08
C MET A 648 2.31 12.00 -25.99
N THR A 649 2.93 13.08 -26.49
CA THR A 649 2.26 14.02 -27.39
C THR A 649 1.89 13.35 -28.71
N ILE A 650 2.81 12.58 -29.31
CA ILE A 650 2.53 11.82 -30.54
C ILE A 650 1.37 10.84 -30.31
N ASN A 651 1.34 10.13 -29.18
CA ASN A 651 0.23 9.24 -28.86
C ASN A 651 -1.11 9.98 -28.75
N MET A 652 -1.13 11.18 -28.15
CA MET A 652 -2.36 11.99 -28.09
C MET A 652 -2.80 12.49 -29.47
N VAL A 653 -1.87 12.92 -30.32
CA VAL A 653 -2.16 13.34 -31.71
C VAL A 653 -2.69 12.17 -32.53
N ILE A 654 -2.05 11.00 -32.46
CA ILE A 654 -2.53 9.79 -33.15
C ILE A 654 -3.94 9.45 -32.67
N ARG A 655 -4.21 9.50 -31.36
CA ARG A 655 -5.57 9.29 -30.82
C ARG A 655 -6.57 10.29 -31.36
N ALA A 656 -6.21 11.56 -31.47
CA ALA A 656 -7.10 12.57 -32.06
C ALA A 656 -7.43 12.25 -33.53
N VAL A 657 -6.42 11.90 -34.33
CA VAL A 657 -6.59 11.51 -35.74
C VAL A 657 -7.48 10.27 -35.86
N LEU A 658 -7.25 9.26 -35.03
CA LEU A 658 -8.05 8.02 -35.05
C LEU A 658 -9.48 8.24 -34.57
N ALA A 659 -9.68 9.13 -33.59
CA ALA A 659 -11.02 9.54 -33.18
C ALA A 659 -11.75 10.31 -34.30
N MET A 660 -11.05 11.07 -35.14
CA MET A 660 -11.65 11.71 -36.33
C MET A 660 -12.00 10.75 -37.46
N ALA A 661 -11.36 9.57 -37.53
CA ALA A 661 -11.52 8.65 -38.65
C ALA A 661 -12.98 8.20 -38.84
N LEU A 662 -13.66 7.82 -37.75
CA LEU A 662 -15.05 7.34 -37.80
C LEU A 662 -16.06 8.42 -38.26
N PRO A 663 -16.07 9.64 -37.68
CA PRO A 663 -16.85 10.75 -38.22
C PRO A 663 -16.56 11.04 -39.69
N THR A 664 -15.28 10.98 -40.09
CA THR A 664 -14.87 11.21 -41.49
C THR A 664 -15.43 10.13 -42.41
N PHE A 665 -15.33 8.86 -42.04
CA PHE A 665 -15.90 7.76 -42.81
C PHE A 665 -17.42 7.84 -42.89
N ALA A 666 -18.09 8.26 -41.81
CA ALA A 666 -19.53 8.50 -41.81
C ALA A 666 -19.90 9.62 -42.78
N TYR A 667 -19.18 10.75 -42.71
CA TYR A 667 -19.41 11.92 -43.56
C TYR A 667 -19.30 11.59 -45.05
N PHE A 668 -18.31 10.78 -45.42
CA PHE A 668 -18.12 10.33 -46.81
C PHE A 668 -18.98 9.11 -47.20
N GLY A 669 -19.79 8.55 -46.31
CA GLY A 669 -20.61 7.37 -46.59
C GLY A 669 -19.81 6.09 -46.85
N ILE A 670 -18.56 6.01 -46.37
CA ILE A 670 -17.65 4.88 -46.61
C ILE A 670 -17.47 3.99 -45.37
N ILE A 671 -18.39 4.03 -44.40
CA ILE A 671 -18.37 3.10 -43.26
C ILE A 671 -18.73 1.71 -43.77
N ASN A 672 -17.73 0.84 -43.83
CA ASN A 672 -17.85 -0.55 -44.20
C ASN A 672 -16.81 -1.37 -43.41
N PHE A 673 -16.78 -2.68 -43.64
CA PHE A 673 -15.86 -3.57 -42.95
C PHE A 673 -14.39 -3.14 -43.06
N TRP A 674 -13.93 -2.74 -44.26
CA TRP A 674 -12.52 -2.43 -44.51
C TRP A 674 -12.08 -1.13 -43.86
N THR A 675 -12.89 -0.07 -43.96
CA THR A 675 -12.57 1.21 -43.31
C THR A 675 -12.59 1.08 -41.78
N LEU A 676 -13.55 0.33 -41.24
CA LEU A 676 -13.61 0.02 -39.82
C LEU A 676 -12.44 -0.87 -39.37
N LEU A 677 -12.02 -1.83 -40.20
CA LEU A 677 -10.88 -2.70 -39.91
C LEU A 677 -9.58 -1.89 -39.83
N ILE A 678 -9.35 -0.99 -40.79
CA ILE A 678 -8.19 -0.09 -40.80
C ILE A 678 -8.18 0.77 -39.52
N ALA A 679 -9.33 1.37 -39.17
CA ALA A 679 -9.45 2.17 -37.95
C ALA A 679 -9.20 1.32 -36.68
N SER A 680 -9.72 0.10 -36.63
CA SER A 680 -9.56 -0.82 -35.51
C SER A 680 -8.10 -1.27 -35.32
N ILE A 681 -7.42 -1.61 -36.41
CA ILE A 681 -5.99 -1.95 -36.44
C ILE A 681 -5.14 -0.78 -35.93
N ALA A 682 -5.39 0.43 -36.44
CA ALA A 682 -4.65 1.61 -36.06
C ALA A 682 -4.92 2.00 -34.59
N ASN A 683 -6.17 1.87 -34.12
CA ASN A 683 -6.53 2.09 -32.72
C ASN A 683 -5.91 1.05 -31.78
N GLY A 684 -5.88 -0.23 -32.18
CA GLY A 684 -5.19 -1.29 -31.44
C GLY A 684 -3.71 -0.97 -31.25
N TRP A 685 -3.04 -0.52 -32.32
CA TRP A 685 -1.64 -0.07 -32.22
C TRP A 685 -1.48 1.13 -31.28
N ALA A 686 -2.29 2.18 -31.44
CA ALA A 686 -2.20 3.39 -30.62
C ALA A 686 -2.43 3.11 -29.13
N LEU A 687 -3.37 2.22 -28.80
CA LEU A 687 -3.63 1.78 -27.43
C LEU A 687 -2.41 1.06 -26.85
N SER A 688 -1.83 0.11 -27.59
CA SER A 688 -0.61 -0.61 -27.20
C SER A 688 0.58 0.33 -27.00
N ALA A 689 0.75 1.31 -27.89
CA ALA A 689 1.80 2.31 -27.79
C ALA A 689 1.64 3.19 -26.54
N THR A 690 0.40 3.62 -26.25
CA THR A 690 0.08 4.42 -25.06
C THR A 690 0.38 3.64 -23.77
N MET A 691 -0.10 2.40 -23.64
CA MET A 691 0.12 1.60 -22.42
C MET A 691 1.61 1.32 -22.17
N THR A 692 2.36 1.06 -23.25
CA THR A 692 3.81 0.79 -23.18
C THR A 692 4.58 2.03 -22.76
N THR A 693 4.34 3.16 -23.43
CA THR A 693 5.02 4.43 -23.14
C THR A 693 4.66 4.95 -21.75
N GLU A 694 3.38 4.94 -21.37
CA GLU A 694 2.93 5.44 -20.08
C GLU A 694 3.52 4.66 -18.92
N THR A 695 3.49 3.32 -18.96
CA THR A 695 4.07 2.50 -17.90
C THR A 695 5.58 2.73 -17.78
N ALA A 696 6.27 2.93 -18.91
CA ALA A 696 7.71 3.22 -18.91
C ALA A 696 8.04 4.58 -18.28
N TYR A 697 7.25 5.63 -18.58
CA TYR A 697 7.51 6.98 -18.11
C TYR A 697 6.96 7.28 -16.71
N VAL A 698 5.85 6.66 -16.28
CA VAL A 698 5.28 6.83 -14.92
C VAL A 698 6.35 6.58 -13.87
N ARG A 699 7.14 5.52 -14.04
CA ARG A 699 8.24 5.20 -13.14
C ARG A 699 9.30 6.31 -13.05
N ARG A 700 9.61 6.97 -14.16
CA ARG A 700 10.63 8.04 -14.22
C ARG A 700 10.11 9.33 -13.59
N ILE A 701 8.88 9.72 -13.91
CA ILE A 701 8.29 10.95 -13.38
C ILE A 701 7.85 10.81 -11.93
N ALA A 702 7.55 9.59 -11.47
CA ALA A 702 7.07 9.34 -10.11
C ALA A 702 8.22 9.22 -9.09
N GLY A 703 9.45 8.94 -9.53
CA GLY A 703 10.60 8.78 -8.64
C GLY A 703 10.35 7.72 -7.55
N LYS A 704 10.66 8.07 -6.29
CA LYS A 704 10.38 7.22 -5.13
C LYS A 704 8.88 6.98 -4.86
N HIS A 705 8.01 7.79 -5.47
CA HIS A 705 6.55 7.73 -5.31
C HIS A 705 5.84 6.87 -6.37
N GLN A 706 6.57 6.03 -7.12
CA GLN A 706 6.02 5.16 -8.18
C GLN A 706 4.74 4.42 -7.76
N ASN A 707 4.73 3.77 -6.59
CA ASN A 707 3.58 2.98 -6.14
C ASN A 707 2.34 3.87 -5.89
N ALA A 708 2.52 5.03 -5.27
CA ALA A 708 1.43 5.95 -4.99
C ALA A 708 0.86 6.54 -6.29
N VAL A 709 1.72 6.93 -7.24
CA VAL A 709 1.28 7.44 -8.55
C VAL A 709 0.56 6.35 -9.34
N GLN A 710 1.09 5.13 -9.37
CA GLN A 710 0.44 3.99 -10.04
C GLN A 710 -0.93 3.67 -9.41
N ALA A 711 -1.04 3.73 -8.08
CA ALA A 711 -2.30 3.56 -7.37
C ALA A 711 -3.32 4.65 -7.75
N LEU A 712 -2.90 5.92 -7.76
CA LEU A 712 -3.75 7.04 -8.19
C LEU A 712 -4.22 6.90 -9.64
N ILE A 713 -3.31 6.50 -10.55
CA ILE A 713 -3.62 6.27 -11.97
C ILE A 713 -4.66 5.15 -12.13
N SER A 714 -4.50 4.06 -11.37
CA SER A 714 -5.44 2.93 -11.38
C SER A 714 -6.82 3.35 -10.83
N VAL A 715 -6.84 3.98 -9.65
CA VAL A 715 -8.08 4.47 -9.02
C VAL A 715 -8.79 5.46 -9.92
N ASN A 716 -8.08 6.39 -10.57
CA ASN A 716 -8.65 7.37 -11.49
C ASN A 716 -9.33 6.72 -12.69
N PHE A 717 -8.69 5.72 -13.31
CA PHE A 717 -9.28 4.97 -14.42
C PHE A 717 -10.61 4.34 -14.06
N VAL A 718 -10.64 3.67 -12.91
CA VAL A 718 -11.84 2.96 -12.45
C VAL A 718 -12.90 3.97 -11.97
N ALA A 719 -12.52 5.00 -11.22
CA ALA A 719 -13.45 6.02 -10.71
C ALA A 719 -14.15 6.76 -11.85
N LEU A 720 -13.45 7.16 -12.92
CA LEU A 720 -14.07 7.83 -14.06
C LEU A 720 -15.09 6.96 -14.79
N GLN A 721 -14.82 5.67 -14.95
CA GLN A 721 -15.77 4.73 -15.53
C GLN A 721 -17.05 4.63 -14.70
N VAL A 722 -16.92 4.62 -13.37
CA VAL A 722 -18.08 4.63 -12.46
C VAL A 722 -18.82 5.96 -12.54
N ILE A 723 -18.12 7.09 -12.42
CA ILE A 723 -18.75 8.41 -12.47
C ILE A 723 -19.51 8.60 -13.79
N LEU A 724 -18.85 8.37 -14.92
CA LEU A 724 -19.45 8.61 -16.23
C LEU A 724 -20.51 7.56 -16.59
N GLY A 725 -20.22 6.27 -16.39
CA GLY A 725 -21.13 5.19 -16.76
C GLY A 725 -22.35 5.07 -15.85
N LEU A 726 -22.13 5.16 -14.53
CA LEU A 726 -23.12 4.80 -13.51
C LEU A 726 -23.83 6.01 -12.89
N LEU A 727 -23.09 7.07 -12.54
CA LEU A 727 -23.64 8.25 -11.85
C LEU A 727 -24.18 9.31 -12.82
N VAL A 728 -23.39 9.67 -13.83
CA VAL A 728 -23.79 10.65 -14.86
C VAL A 728 -24.72 10.00 -15.89
N GLY A 729 -24.58 8.69 -16.10
CA GLY A 729 -25.36 7.96 -17.11
C GLY A 729 -25.02 8.42 -18.52
N ILE A 730 -23.73 8.57 -18.83
CA ILE A 730 -23.23 9.14 -20.10
C ILE A 730 -23.78 8.43 -21.34
N GLY A 731 -24.18 7.16 -21.20
CA GLY A 731 -24.85 6.39 -22.23
C GLY A 731 -26.17 6.98 -22.72
N SER A 732 -26.92 7.68 -21.86
CA SER A 732 -28.15 8.38 -22.27
C SER A 732 -27.88 9.50 -23.26
N TYR A 733 -26.77 10.22 -23.10
CA TYR A 733 -26.34 11.23 -24.06
C TYR A 733 -25.93 10.58 -25.38
N ILE A 734 -25.28 9.43 -25.34
CA ILE A 734 -24.94 8.66 -26.55
C ILE A 734 -26.20 8.18 -27.28
N ASP A 735 -27.23 7.76 -26.55
CA ASP A 735 -28.52 7.39 -27.15
C ASP A 735 -29.24 8.60 -27.78
N ALA A 736 -29.05 9.81 -27.23
CA ALA A 736 -29.65 11.04 -27.74
C ALA A 736 -28.85 11.69 -28.89
N TRP A 737 -27.56 11.40 -29.01
CA TRP A 737 -26.66 11.98 -30.02
C TRP A 737 -26.55 11.09 -31.25
N ALA A 738 -26.04 11.67 -32.34
CA ALA A 738 -25.53 10.87 -33.45
C ALA A 738 -24.39 9.96 -32.92
N PRO A 739 -24.35 8.66 -33.29
CA PRO A 739 -23.33 7.72 -32.81
C PRO A 739 -21.87 8.14 -33.08
N THR A 740 -21.64 9.07 -34.02
CA THR A 740 -20.33 9.63 -34.36
C THR A 740 -19.92 10.83 -33.49
N THR A 741 -20.86 11.53 -32.83
CA THR A 741 -20.58 12.70 -32.00
C THR A 741 -19.57 12.41 -30.87
N PRO A 742 -19.66 11.29 -30.13
CA PRO A 742 -18.66 10.94 -29.11
C PRO A 742 -17.22 10.87 -29.65
N PHE A 743 -17.04 10.46 -30.91
CA PHE A 743 -15.74 10.39 -31.56
C PHE A 743 -15.20 11.78 -31.93
N LEU A 744 -16.06 12.69 -32.38
CA LEU A 744 -15.69 14.09 -32.61
C LEU A 744 -15.27 14.80 -31.31
N ILE A 745 -16.03 14.61 -30.23
CA ILE A 745 -15.68 15.14 -28.90
C ILE A 745 -14.33 14.60 -28.46
N SER A 746 -14.11 13.28 -28.61
CA SER A 746 -12.83 12.64 -28.30
C SER A 746 -11.69 13.24 -29.10
N ALA A 747 -11.86 13.46 -30.41
CA ALA A 747 -10.83 14.05 -31.24
C ALA A 747 -10.44 15.48 -30.79
N ILE A 748 -11.44 16.32 -30.52
CA ILE A 748 -11.23 17.70 -30.05
C ILE A 748 -10.53 17.67 -28.69
N ALA A 749 -11.00 16.85 -27.74
CA ALA A 749 -10.39 16.74 -26.41
C ALA A 749 -8.92 16.31 -26.48
N HIS A 750 -8.59 15.36 -27.36
CA HIS A 750 -7.20 14.92 -27.53
C HIS A 750 -6.32 15.96 -28.24
N ALA A 751 -6.80 16.57 -29.33
CA ALA A 751 -6.03 17.54 -30.11
C ALA A 751 -5.86 18.88 -29.39
N ALA A 752 -6.94 19.45 -28.86
CA ALA A 752 -6.95 20.80 -28.32
C ALA A 752 -6.53 20.88 -26.85
N ILE A 753 -6.65 19.77 -26.10
CA ILE A 753 -6.40 19.78 -24.65
C ILE A 753 -5.30 18.78 -24.26
N ALA A 754 -5.49 17.48 -24.53
CA ALA A 754 -4.58 16.46 -24.02
C ALA A 754 -3.17 16.55 -24.64
N ALA A 755 -3.06 16.77 -25.95
CA ALA A 755 -1.76 16.90 -26.62
C ALA A 755 -0.97 18.15 -26.15
N PRO A 756 -1.55 19.38 -26.13
CA PRO A 756 -0.87 20.54 -25.55
C PRO A 756 -0.49 20.33 -24.09
N LEU A 757 -1.38 19.74 -23.28
CA LEU A 757 -1.10 19.44 -21.89
C LEU A 757 0.12 18.53 -21.73
N MET A 758 0.20 17.43 -22.49
CA MET A 758 1.36 16.54 -22.49
C MET A 758 2.63 17.27 -22.96
N TRP A 759 2.53 18.11 -23.99
CA TRP A 759 3.66 18.89 -24.49
C TRP A 759 4.25 19.83 -23.42
N PHE A 760 3.40 20.59 -22.73
CA PHE A 760 3.86 21.59 -21.76
C PHE A 760 4.24 21.04 -20.39
N THR A 761 3.74 19.86 -20.02
CA THR A 761 3.95 19.28 -18.68
C THR A 761 5.02 18.20 -18.64
N MET A 762 5.24 17.46 -19.73
CA MET A 762 6.18 16.35 -19.75
C MET A 762 7.63 16.81 -19.95
N PRO A 763 8.60 16.10 -19.34
CA PRO A 763 10.01 16.40 -19.54
C PRO A 763 10.46 16.01 -20.96
N SER A 764 11.37 16.80 -21.53
CA SER A 764 11.99 16.57 -22.84
C SER A 764 13.25 15.71 -22.76
N ASP A 765 13.67 15.31 -21.56
CA ASP A 765 14.91 14.56 -21.38
C ASP A 765 14.80 13.20 -22.06
N LYS A 766 15.84 12.88 -22.84
CA LYS A 766 15.96 11.54 -23.43
C LYS A 766 16.24 10.54 -22.31
N PRO A 767 15.79 9.28 -22.46
CA PRO A 767 16.20 8.22 -21.55
C PRO A 767 17.73 8.21 -21.45
N ALA A 768 18.29 8.15 -20.23
CA ALA A 768 19.72 7.89 -20.07
C ALA A 768 20.02 6.60 -20.83
N GLY A 769 20.72 6.70 -21.97
CA GLY A 769 21.09 5.54 -22.76
C GLY A 769 21.90 4.61 -21.87
N ASN A 770 21.74 3.28 -22.04
CA ASN A 770 22.63 2.32 -21.39
C ASN A 770 24.07 2.69 -21.80
N ALA A 771 24.83 3.33 -20.90
CA ALA A 771 26.22 3.71 -21.14
C ALA A 771 27.10 2.48 -21.45
N ALA A 772 26.65 1.29 -21.04
CA ALA A 772 27.26 -0.01 -21.34
C ALA A 772 26.86 -0.62 -22.70
N ALA A 773 25.87 -0.07 -23.41
CA ALA A 773 25.56 -0.52 -24.75
C ALA A 773 26.64 0.05 -25.68
N LYS A 774 27.73 -0.71 -25.86
CA LYS A 774 28.74 -0.44 -26.89
C LYS A 774 28.03 0.00 -28.15
N THR A 775 28.50 1.08 -28.77
CA THR A 775 28.01 1.64 -30.03
C THR A 775 28.18 0.58 -31.12
N GLN A 776 27.34 -0.44 -31.13
CA GLN A 776 27.28 -1.41 -32.20
C GLN A 776 26.87 -0.60 -33.43
N GLN A 777 27.79 -0.47 -34.40
CA GLN A 777 27.47 0.02 -35.74
C GLN A 777 26.25 -0.78 -36.19
N LYS A 778 25.10 -0.11 -36.21
CA LYS A 778 23.84 -0.76 -36.55
C LYS A 778 23.94 -1.08 -38.03
N ALA A 779 23.93 -2.37 -38.37
CA ALA A 779 23.79 -2.85 -39.74
C ALA A 779 22.70 -2.04 -40.49
N PRO A 780 22.84 -1.79 -41.80
CA PRO A 780 21.82 -1.12 -42.61
C PRO A 780 20.42 -1.70 -42.34
N PHE A 781 19.38 -0.87 -42.43
CA PHE A 781 18.00 -1.33 -42.20
C PHE A 781 17.63 -2.49 -43.14
N SER A 782 18.11 -2.45 -44.39
CA SER A 782 17.93 -3.51 -45.38
C SER A 782 18.51 -4.85 -44.92
N GLU A 783 19.71 -4.87 -44.35
CA GLU A 783 20.35 -6.08 -43.84
C GLU A 783 19.59 -6.65 -42.62
N ARG A 784 19.13 -5.76 -41.73
CA ARG A 784 18.28 -6.15 -40.58
C ARG A 784 16.93 -6.69 -41.03
N ALA A 785 16.30 -6.05 -42.02
CA ALA A 785 15.04 -6.49 -42.59
C ALA A 785 15.20 -7.84 -43.33
N GLY A 786 16.28 -8.01 -44.10
CA GLY A 786 16.60 -9.26 -44.78
C GLY A 786 16.87 -10.40 -43.80
N THR A 787 17.63 -10.14 -42.73
CA THR A 787 17.86 -11.13 -41.66
C THR A 787 16.57 -11.48 -40.94
N PHE A 788 15.71 -10.49 -40.66
CA PHE A 788 14.40 -10.72 -40.05
C PHE A 788 13.48 -11.55 -40.95
N ALA A 789 13.38 -11.20 -42.24
CA ALA A 789 12.59 -11.92 -43.23
C ALA A 789 13.08 -13.36 -43.39
N LYS A 790 14.40 -13.57 -43.53
CA LYS A 790 15.01 -14.90 -43.61
C LYS A 790 14.83 -15.70 -42.32
N LYS A 791 14.77 -15.05 -41.16
CA LYS A 791 14.56 -15.73 -39.88
C LYS A 791 13.12 -16.18 -39.67
N TYR A 792 12.14 -15.33 -40.04
CA TYR A 792 10.73 -15.53 -39.75
C TYR A 792 9.86 -15.83 -40.99
N TRP A 793 10.47 -16.32 -42.09
CA TRP A 793 9.74 -16.57 -43.34
C TRP A 793 8.63 -17.63 -43.19
N LYS A 794 8.85 -18.65 -42.34
CA LYS A 794 7.87 -19.72 -42.09
C LYS A 794 6.65 -19.15 -41.38
N GLU A 795 6.89 -18.34 -40.35
CA GLU A 795 5.85 -17.66 -39.58
C GLU A 795 5.08 -16.65 -40.46
N ALA A 796 5.78 -15.92 -41.32
CA ALA A 796 5.17 -15.03 -42.30
C ALA A 796 4.30 -15.79 -43.30
N LEU A 797 4.77 -16.94 -43.81
CA LEU A 797 4.00 -17.79 -44.72
C LEU A 797 2.74 -18.37 -44.04
N ILE A 798 2.85 -18.88 -42.81
CA ILE A 798 1.71 -19.38 -42.03
C ILE A 798 0.70 -18.24 -41.78
N THR A 799 1.18 -17.03 -41.49
CA THR A 799 0.33 -15.85 -41.30
C THR A 799 -0.36 -15.47 -42.61
N ALA A 800 0.35 -15.43 -43.73
CA ALA A 800 -0.22 -15.15 -45.05
C ALA A 800 -1.27 -16.21 -45.46
N ALA A 801 -0.98 -17.50 -45.26
CA ALA A 801 -1.93 -18.58 -45.48
C ALA A 801 -3.17 -18.45 -44.59
N SER A 802 -2.99 -18.06 -43.33
CA SER A 802 -4.10 -17.83 -42.40
C SER A 802 -4.95 -16.61 -42.79
N ILE A 803 -4.34 -15.54 -43.32
CA ILE A 803 -5.06 -14.40 -43.91
C ILE A 803 -5.86 -14.87 -45.13
N GLY A 804 -5.25 -15.65 -46.02
CA GLY A 804 -5.94 -16.24 -47.18
C GLY A 804 -7.11 -17.14 -46.78
N SER A 805 -6.98 -17.87 -45.66
CA SER A 805 -8.04 -18.73 -45.12
C SER A 805 -9.30 -17.96 -44.69
N TYR A 806 -9.18 -16.66 -44.40
CA TYR A 806 -10.32 -15.82 -44.04
C TYR A 806 -11.37 -15.73 -45.13
N ALA A 807 -10.95 -15.74 -46.41
CA ALA A 807 -11.86 -15.74 -47.55
C ALA A 807 -12.75 -17.00 -47.61
N PHE A 808 -12.35 -18.09 -46.95
CA PHE A 808 -13.07 -19.36 -46.94
C PHE A 808 -13.84 -19.61 -45.63
N PHE A 809 -13.23 -19.27 -44.49
CA PHE A 809 -13.79 -19.57 -43.17
C PHE A 809 -14.49 -18.39 -42.50
N HIS A 810 -14.32 -17.17 -43.01
CA HIS A 810 -14.83 -15.92 -42.41
C HIS A 810 -14.52 -15.76 -40.90
N SER A 811 -13.44 -16.39 -40.44
CA SER A 811 -13.03 -16.42 -39.03
C SER A 811 -11.66 -15.80 -38.85
N ALA A 812 -11.53 -14.93 -37.85
CA ALA A 812 -10.25 -14.34 -37.45
C ALA A 812 -9.36 -15.31 -36.64
N LEU A 813 -9.89 -16.46 -36.19
CA LEU A 813 -9.18 -17.40 -35.32
C LEU A 813 -7.90 -17.97 -35.95
N PRO A 814 -7.86 -18.39 -37.23
CA PRO A 814 -6.62 -18.84 -37.87
C PRO A 814 -5.55 -17.75 -37.87
N ILE A 815 -5.93 -16.49 -38.16
CA ILE A 815 -5.00 -15.36 -38.21
C ILE A 815 -4.43 -15.08 -36.81
N ALA A 816 -5.29 -15.02 -35.79
CA ALA A 816 -4.86 -14.84 -34.40
C ALA A 816 -3.94 -15.98 -33.93
N GLY A 817 -4.26 -17.23 -34.28
CA GLY A 817 -3.43 -18.41 -33.99
C GLY A 817 -2.06 -18.37 -34.67
N ALA A 818 -2.00 -18.00 -35.94
CA ALA A 818 -0.75 -17.85 -36.69
C ALA A 818 0.14 -16.73 -36.13
N LEU A 819 -0.44 -15.57 -35.81
CA LEU A 819 0.30 -14.48 -35.19
C LEU A 819 0.76 -14.84 -33.77
N PHE A 820 -0.04 -15.59 -33.01
CA PHE A 820 0.41 -16.12 -31.72
C PHE A 820 1.59 -17.05 -31.89
N TYR A 821 1.49 -18.01 -32.81
CA TYR A 821 2.58 -18.92 -33.13
C TYR A 821 3.85 -18.16 -33.51
N TRP A 822 3.73 -17.09 -34.31
CA TRP A 822 4.85 -16.22 -34.62
C TRP A 822 5.45 -15.59 -33.35
N VAL A 823 4.62 -14.93 -32.52
CA VAL A 823 5.07 -14.32 -31.27
C VAL A 823 5.78 -15.35 -30.37
N LEU A 824 5.24 -16.56 -30.24
CA LEU A 824 5.85 -17.64 -29.45
C LEU A 824 7.26 -18.04 -29.94
N ASN A 825 7.55 -17.84 -31.22
CA ASN A 825 8.83 -18.17 -31.84
C ASN A 825 9.84 -17.01 -31.84
N THR A 826 9.45 -15.83 -31.40
CA THR A 826 10.38 -14.69 -31.26
C THR A 826 11.44 -14.96 -30.18
N ASP A 827 12.64 -14.40 -30.38
CA ASP A 827 13.74 -14.53 -29.41
C ASP A 827 13.37 -14.00 -28.03
N THR A 828 12.56 -12.94 -27.98
CA THR A 828 12.13 -12.34 -26.71
C THR A 828 11.24 -13.30 -25.92
N VAL A 829 10.30 -14.00 -26.57
CA VAL A 829 9.46 -14.99 -25.87
C VAL A 829 10.27 -16.22 -25.47
N LYS A 830 11.22 -16.66 -26.32
CA LYS A 830 12.13 -17.76 -25.99
C LYS A 830 12.99 -17.44 -24.75
N ALA A 831 13.59 -16.25 -24.71
CA ALA A 831 14.32 -15.74 -23.55
C ALA A 831 13.44 -15.59 -22.30
N LEU A 832 12.19 -15.12 -22.47
CA LEU A 832 11.22 -15.01 -21.38
C LEU A 832 10.85 -16.39 -20.80
N ARG A 833 10.67 -17.41 -21.66
CA ARG A 833 10.43 -18.81 -21.23
C ARG A 833 11.66 -19.42 -20.55
N ALA A 834 12.86 -19.06 -21.01
CA ALA A 834 14.12 -19.40 -20.37
C ALA A 834 14.37 -18.61 -19.08
N GLY A 835 13.51 -17.66 -18.72
CA GLY A 835 13.63 -16.87 -17.50
C GLY A 835 14.76 -15.84 -17.52
N GLU A 836 15.32 -15.50 -18.69
CA GLU A 836 16.49 -14.60 -18.79
C GLU A 836 16.20 -13.17 -18.32
N PHE A 837 14.94 -12.75 -18.35
CA PHE A 837 14.53 -11.41 -17.95
C PHE A 837 14.07 -11.31 -16.49
N ARG A 838 14.18 -12.39 -15.70
CA ARG A 838 13.70 -12.41 -14.32
C ARG A 838 14.73 -11.82 -13.37
N GLU A 839 14.24 -11.27 -12.26
CA GLU A 839 15.08 -10.98 -11.10
C GLU A 839 15.23 -12.26 -10.27
N VAL A 840 16.46 -12.68 -9.95
CA VAL A 840 16.71 -13.93 -9.20
C VAL A 840 16.33 -13.71 -7.74
N ALA A 841 15.32 -14.44 -7.26
CA ALA A 841 14.82 -14.30 -5.89
C ALA A 841 15.80 -14.89 -4.86
N PRO A 842 15.82 -14.45 -3.58
CA PRO A 842 16.68 -15.04 -2.56
C PRO A 842 16.55 -16.57 -2.46
N ARG A 843 15.31 -17.06 -2.41
CA ARG A 843 15.01 -18.50 -2.41
C ARG A 843 15.53 -19.23 -3.66
N GLU A 844 15.54 -18.56 -4.80
CA GLU A 844 16.06 -19.15 -6.03
C GLU A 844 17.58 -19.33 -5.96
N LYS A 845 18.30 -18.37 -5.34
CA LYS A 845 19.74 -18.50 -5.08
C LYS A 845 20.06 -19.63 -4.12
N GLU A 846 19.24 -19.82 -3.08
CA GLU A 846 19.37 -20.95 -2.15
C GLU A 846 19.21 -22.29 -2.87
N ILE A 847 18.21 -22.40 -3.76
CA ILE A 847 17.98 -23.62 -4.55
C ILE A 847 19.14 -23.86 -5.52
N GLU A 848 19.64 -22.82 -6.17
CA GLU A 848 20.80 -22.91 -7.07
C GLU A 848 22.07 -23.33 -6.31
N ALA A 849 22.28 -22.83 -5.10
CA ALA A 849 23.37 -23.27 -4.22
C ALA A 849 23.20 -24.74 -3.81
N ALA A 850 22.03 -25.14 -3.31
CA ALA A 850 21.76 -26.52 -2.91
C ALA A 850 21.89 -27.52 -4.08
N LEU A 851 21.49 -27.12 -5.30
CA LEU A 851 21.69 -27.94 -6.50
C LEU A 851 23.15 -28.04 -6.93
N LYS A 852 23.96 -27.00 -6.65
CA LYS A 852 25.39 -27.01 -6.93
C LYS A 852 26.13 -27.90 -5.93
N ASP A 853 25.73 -27.87 -4.66
CA ASP A 853 26.32 -28.70 -3.60
C ASP A 853 26.02 -30.19 -3.83
N LYS A 854 24.86 -30.51 -4.40
CA LYS A 854 24.43 -31.88 -4.77
C LYS A 854 24.67 -32.22 -6.25
N ALA A 855 25.66 -31.58 -6.88
CA ALA A 855 25.95 -31.80 -8.29
C ALA A 855 26.41 -33.24 -8.55
N GLY A 856 25.69 -33.97 -9.40
CA GLY A 856 25.97 -35.37 -9.73
C GLY A 856 25.09 -36.38 -8.99
N GLU A 857 24.31 -35.94 -8.00
CA GLU A 857 23.37 -36.79 -7.27
C GLU A 857 21.97 -36.79 -7.94
N ASP A 858 21.40 -37.98 -8.17
CA ASP A 858 20.02 -38.14 -8.66
C ASP A 858 19.11 -38.72 -7.56
N THR A 859 18.94 -37.94 -6.49
CA THR A 859 18.07 -38.29 -5.37
C THR A 859 16.67 -37.70 -5.55
N PRO A 860 15.65 -38.21 -4.85
CA PRO A 860 14.31 -37.58 -4.83
C PRO A 860 14.35 -36.11 -4.44
N GLU A 861 15.32 -35.72 -3.59
CA GLU A 861 15.52 -34.35 -3.16
C GLU A 861 16.12 -33.48 -4.27
N THR A 862 17.14 -33.93 -5.00
CA THR A 862 17.67 -33.17 -6.14
C THR A 862 16.64 -33.06 -7.26
N ALA A 863 15.81 -34.09 -7.48
CA ALA A 863 14.67 -34.03 -8.39
C ALA A 863 13.62 -32.99 -7.96
N ALA A 864 13.31 -32.91 -6.66
CA ALA A 864 12.41 -31.91 -6.10
C ALA A 864 12.97 -30.48 -6.26
N LEU A 865 14.26 -30.28 -5.96
CA LEU A 865 14.95 -28.99 -6.15
C LEU A 865 15.01 -28.58 -7.62
N LYS A 866 15.32 -29.51 -8.55
CA LYS A 866 15.29 -29.27 -10.01
C LYS A 866 13.89 -28.84 -10.46
N LYS A 867 12.84 -29.48 -9.93
CA LYS A 867 11.44 -29.13 -10.21
C LYS A 867 11.06 -27.76 -9.64
N GLU A 868 11.51 -27.43 -8.44
CA GLU A 868 11.31 -26.12 -7.82
C GLU A 868 12.01 -25.03 -8.64
N ALA A 869 13.30 -25.21 -8.96
CA ALA A 869 14.08 -24.31 -9.81
C ALA A 869 13.43 -24.06 -11.18
N LYS A 870 12.95 -25.11 -11.84
CA LYS A 870 12.20 -24.98 -13.11
C LYS A 870 10.93 -24.14 -12.95
N THR A 871 10.25 -24.26 -11.80
CA THR A 871 9.04 -23.48 -11.50
C THR A 871 9.38 -22.00 -11.30
N TRP A 872 10.45 -21.69 -10.57
CA TRP A 872 10.96 -20.33 -10.38
C TRP A 872 11.43 -19.69 -11.69
N LYS A 873 12.11 -20.46 -12.56
CA LYS A 873 12.60 -20.00 -13.87
C LYS A 873 11.47 -19.60 -14.82
N GLY A 874 10.39 -20.38 -14.86
CA GLY A 874 9.24 -20.14 -15.75
C GLY A 874 8.19 -19.14 -15.23
N ARG A 875 8.35 -18.59 -14.02
CA ARG A 875 7.27 -17.84 -13.33
C ARG A 875 6.81 -16.58 -14.07
N GLN A 876 7.73 -15.87 -14.71
CA GLN A 876 7.45 -14.63 -15.43
C GLN A 876 6.59 -14.88 -16.67
N PHE A 877 6.97 -15.89 -17.46
CA PHE A 877 6.19 -16.33 -18.63
C PHE A 877 4.77 -16.77 -18.24
N LYS A 878 4.63 -17.56 -17.17
CA LYS A 878 3.32 -17.99 -16.67
C LYS A 878 2.46 -16.81 -16.21
N THR A 879 3.05 -15.79 -15.60
CA THR A 879 2.33 -14.57 -15.19
C THR A 879 1.76 -13.82 -16.40
N VAL A 880 2.55 -13.68 -17.46
CA VAL A 880 2.09 -13.09 -18.73
C VAL A 880 0.93 -13.91 -19.31
N LEU A 881 1.04 -15.23 -19.30
CA LEU A 881 0.00 -16.12 -19.79
C LEU A 881 -1.30 -16.00 -18.98
N TYR A 882 -1.23 -15.95 -17.65
CA TYR A 882 -2.41 -15.75 -16.80
C TYR A 882 -3.02 -14.36 -17.00
N SER A 883 -2.20 -13.30 -17.14
CA SER A 883 -2.70 -11.95 -17.40
C SER A 883 -3.44 -11.87 -18.75
N ALA A 884 -2.92 -12.53 -19.78
CA ALA A 884 -3.59 -12.64 -21.08
C ALA A 884 -4.84 -13.53 -21.01
N GLY A 885 -4.78 -14.64 -20.27
CA GLY A 885 -5.91 -15.53 -20.01
C GLY A 885 -7.07 -14.87 -19.26
N GLN A 886 -6.80 -13.82 -18.48
CA GLN A 886 -7.85 -13.02 -17.87
C GLN A 886 -8.52 -12.10 -18.91
N ALA A 887 -7.72 -11.53 -19.82
CA ALA A 887 -8.18 -10.59 -20.82
C ALA A 887 -9.15 -11.23 -21.83
N VAL A 888 -8.87 -12.47 -22.28
CA VAL A 888 -9.75 -13.22 -23.20
C VAL A 888 -11.16 -13.41 -22.65
N MET A 889 -11.34 -13.45 -21.33
CA MET A 889 -12.67 -13.53 -20.73
C MET A 889 -13.27 -12.13 -20.57
N THR A 890 -12.47 -11.15 -20.15
CA THR A 890 -12.95 -9.80 -19.82
C THR A 890 -13.40 -8.99 -21.05
N TYR A 891 -12.50 -8.77 -22.01
CA TYR A 891 -12.72 -7.77 -23.06
C TYR A 891 -13.77 -8.20 -24.10
N PRO A 892 -13.80 -9.46 -24.55
CA PRO A 892 -14.86 -9.94 -25.44
C PRO A 892 -16.25 -9.84 -24.82
N PHE A 893 -16.35 -10.16 -23.54
CA PHE A 893 -17.62 -9.99 -22.85
C PHE A 893 -18.00 -8.51 -22.70
N GLN A 894 -17.05 -7.68 -22.28
CA GLN A 894 -17.24 -6.24 -22.09
C GLN A 894 -17.65 -5.49 -23.37
N ASN A 895 -16.95 -5.71 -24.47
CA ASN A 895 -17.07 -4.88 -25.68
C ASN A 895 -17.87 -5.54 -26.82
N PHE A 896 -18.29 -6.80 -26.65
CA PHE A 896 -19.13 -7.50 -27.63
C PHE A 896 -20.41 -8.05 -27.00
N ALA A 897 -20.31 -8.88 -25.95
CA ALA A 897 -21.49 -9.50 -25.34
C ALA A 897 -22.40 -8.48 -24.66
N LEU A 898 -21.86 -7.61 -23.79
CA LEU A 898 -22.67 -6.62 -23.07
C LEU A 898 -23.39 -5.63 -24.00
N PRO A 899 -22.77 -5.06 -25.05
CA PRO A 899 -23.48 -4.22 -26.01
C PRO A 899 -24.64 -4.97 -26.71
N LEU A 900 -24.41 -6.23 -27.10
CA LEU A 900 -25.44 -7.06 -27.73
C LEU A 900 -26.59 -7.34 -26.76
N ILE A 901 -26.29 -7.73 -25.53
CA ILE A 901 -27.29 -7.92 -24.46
C ILE A 901 -28.07 -6.63 -24.21
N ALA A 902 -27.40 -5.48 -24.15
CA ALA A 902 -28.06 -4.20 -23.95
C ALA A 902 -29.08 -3.91 -25.06
N VAL A 903 -28.71 -4.12 -26.33
CA VAL A 903 -29.64 -3.96 -27.46
C VAL A 903 -30.82 -4.94 -27.37
N LEU A 904 -30.57 -6.18 -26.97
CA LEU A 904 -31.63 -7.18 -26.83
C LEU A 904 -32.61 -6.86 -25.70
N LEU A 905 -32.15 -6.26 -24.60
CA LEU A 905 -32.98 -5.99 -23.43
C LEU A 905 -33.81 -4.71 -23.55
N VAL A 906 -33.25 -3.64 -24.11
CA VAL A 906 -33.93 -2.32 -24.15
C VAL A 906 -34.19 -1.80 -25.57
N GLY A 907 -33.74 -2.51 -26.60
CA GLY A 907 -33.91 -2.12 -27.99
C GLY A 907 -32.91 -1.06 -28.45
N THR A 908 -33.29 -0.28 -29.47
CA THR A 908 -32.43 0.77 -30.03
C THR A 908 -32.33 2.01 -29.15
N ALA A 909 -33.37 2.29 -28.36
CA ALA A 909 -33.44 3.37 -27.39
C ALA A 909 -32.97 2.87 -26.02
N GLY A 910 -32.07 3.61 -25.35
CA GLY A 910 -31.60 3.26 -24.01
C GLY A 910 -30.47 2.22 -23.95
N LYS A 911 -30.05 1.64 -25.08
CA LYS A 911 -28.94 0.67 -25.15
C LYS A 911 -27.64 1.25 -24.62
N GLY A 912 -27.33 2.50 -24.96
CA GLY A 912 -26.15 3.22 -24.49
C GLY A 912 -26.21 3.42 -22.98
N LEU A 913 -27.35 3.85 -22.45
CA LEU A 913 -27.57 4.00 -21.02
C LEU A 913 -27.38 2.68 -20.27
N LEU A 914 -27.99 1.59 -20.74
CA LEU A 914 -27.86 0.28 -20.09
C LEU A 914 -26.41 -0.23 -20.15
N LEU A 915 -25.75 -0.16 -21.31
CA LEU A 915 -24.34 -0.54 -21.44
C LEU A 915 -23.45 0.30 -20.52
N GLY A 916 -23.62 1.62 -20.50
CA GLY A 916 -22.87 2.53 -19.64
C GLY A 916 -23.03 2.19 -18.16
N LYS A 917 -24.26 1.89 -17.73
CA LYS A 917 -24.52 1.45 -16.35
C LYS A 917 -23.87 0.09 -16.06
N LEU A 918 -23.96 -0.90 -16.95
CA LEU A 918 -23.35 -2.23 -16.75
C LEU A 918 -21.82 -2.16 -16.65
N LEU A 919 -21.18 -1.38 -17.52
CA LEU A 919 -19.75 -1.09 -17.43
C LEU A 919 -19.42 -0.36 -16.13
N GLY A 920 -20.22 0.65 -15.79
CA GLY A 920 -20.10 1.38 -14.53
C GLY A 920 -20.16 0.46 -13.31
N ALA A 921 -21.07 -0.51 -13.28
CA ALA A 921 -21.18 -1.49 -12.19
C ALA A 921 -19.96 -2.41 -12.11
N MET A 922 -19.46 -2.89 -13.25
CA MET A 922 -18.22 -3.67 -13.31
C MET A 922 -17.03 -2.87 -12.75
N TYR A 923 -16.85 -1.63 -13.18
CA TYR A 923 -15.79 -0.80 -12.63
C TYR A 923 -16.06 -0.42 -11.17
N PHE A 924 -17.30 -0.36 -10.71
CA PHE A 924 -17.59 -0.04 -9.32
C PHE A 924 -17.16 -1.15 -8.36
N GLY A 925 -17.40 -2.41 -8.72
CA GLY A 925 -16.86 -3.55 -7.97
C GLY A 925 -15.33 -3.50 -7.89
N ASN A 926 -14.69 -3.22 -9.02
CA ASN A 926 -13.23 -3.04 -9.10
C ASN A 926 -12.75 -1.88 -8.21
N LEU A 927 -13.49 -0.77 -8.15
CA LEU A 927 -13.15 0.41 -7.36
C LEU A 927 -13.21 0.11 -5.86
N ILE A 928 -14.27 -0.58 -5.42
CA ILE A 928 -14.44 -1.00 -4.03
C ILE A 928 -13.22 -1.83 -3.61
N ALA A 929 -12.84 -2.84 -4.39
CA ALA A 929 -11.73 -3.69 -4.03
C ALA A 929 -10.35 -3.02 -4.16
N ASN A 930 -10.14 -2.14 -5.13
CA ASN A 930 -8.86 -1.45 -5.28
C ASN A 930 -8.68 -0.29 -4.28
N SER A 931 -9.76 0.32 -3.78
CA SER A 931 -9.68 1.38 -2.77
C SER A 931 -9.13 0.86 -1.42
N SER A 932 -9.32 -0.42 -1.11
CA SER A 932 -8.72 -1.09 0.05
C SER A 932 -7.22 -1.38 -0.15
N GLN A 933 -6.74 -1.28 -1.39
CA GLN A 933 -5.38 -1.60 -1.81
C GLN A 933 -4.57 -0.34 -2.19
N ALA A 934 -5.19 0.85 -2.20
CA ALA A 934 -4.48 2.06 -2.57
C ALA A 934 -3.52 2.51 -1.45
N ALA A 935 -2.22 2.26 -1.61
CA ALA A 935 -1.19 2.79 -0.72
C ALA A 935 -0.86 4.25 -1.08
N LEU A 936 -1.59 5.19 -0.45
CA LEU A 936 -1.39 6.63 -0.61
C LEU A 936 -0.70 7.23 0.61
N PRO A 937 0.13 8.28 0.44
CA PRO A 937 0.74 8.98 1.57
C PRO A 937 -0.33 9.58 2.48
N GLU A 938 0.03 9.80 3.75
CA GLU A 938 -0.80 10.56 4.67
C GLU A 938 -0.96 12.00 4.18
N ILE A 939 -2.18 12.50 4.26
CA ILE A 939 -2.53 13.87 3.92
C ILE A 939 -3.00 14.56 5.19
N ARG A 940 -2.43 15.71 5.51
CA ARG A 940 -2.94 16.57 6.58
C ARG A 940 -4.16 17.31 6.04
N LEU A 941 -5.32 17.04 6.63
CA LEU A 941 -6.55 17.77 6.40
C LEU A 941 -6.78 18.70 7.59
N PRO A 942 -7.09 20.00 7.37
CA PRO A 942 -7.46 20.91 8.45
C PRO A 942 -8.59 20.31 9.31
N LEU A 943 -8.50 20.44 10.63
CA LEU A 943 -9.51 19.99 11.62
C LEU A 943 -9.69 18.46 11.76
N VAL A 944 -9.32 17.67 10.76
CA VAL A 944 -9.36 16.21 10.81
C VAL A 944 -8.02 15.65 11.29
N GLY A 945 -6.92 16.33 10.97
CA GLY A 945 -5.55 15.91 11.24
C GLY A 945 -4.95 15.13 10.07
N ARG A 946 -3.94 14.30 10.35
CA ARG A 946 -3.34 13.44 9.32
C ARG A 946 -4.20 12.21 9.09
N VAL A 947 -4.67 12.07 7.86
CA VAL A 947 -5.48 10.93 7.43
C VAL A 947 -4.70 10.18 6.35
N PRO A 948 -4.58 8.84 6.43
CA PRO A 948 -4.01 8.07 5.34
C PRO A 948 -4.80 8.36 4.05
N GLY A 949 -4.13 8.73 2.95
CA GLY A 949 -4.83 9.10 1.71
C GLY A 949 -5.76 7.99 1.20
N GLN A 950 -5.46 6.74 1.54
CA GLN A 950 -6.32 5.58 1.33
C GLN A 950 -7.73 5.75 1.91
N ARG A 951 -7.86 6.28 3.14
CA ARG A 951 -9.15 6.48 3.82
C ARG A 951 -9.99 7.54 3.12
N ILE A 952 -9.34 8.55 2.54
CA ILE A 952 -10.03 9.57 1.74
C ILE A 952 -10.63 8.92 0.49
N VAL A 953 -9.84 8.10 -0.22
CA VAL A 953 -10.34 7.36 -1.40
C VAL A 953 -11.49 6.42 -1.00
N GLN A 954 -11.35 5.66 0.09
CA GLN A 954 -12.44 4.81 0.60
C GLN A 954 -13.70 5.62 0.90
N GLY A 955 -13.57 6.75 1.61
CA GLY A 955 -14.70 7.65 1.90
C GLY A 955 -15.39 8.15 0.64
N LEU A 956 -14.63 8.53 -0.40
CA LEU A 956 -15.19 8.92 -1.70
C LEU A 956 -15.94 7.75 -2.37
N VAL A 957 -15.39 6.54 -2.35
CA VAL A 957 -16.04 5.36 -2.94
C VAL A 957 -17.32 4.98 -2.18
N LEU A 958 -17.33 5.10 -0.85
CA LEU A 958 -18.55 4.93 -0.04
C LEU A 958 -19.60 5.99 -0.37
N GLY A 959 -19.17 7.26 -0.53
CA GLY A 959 -20.04 8.34 -0.99
C GLY A 959 -20.64 8.05 -2.37
N MET A 960 -19.84 7.50 -3.29
CA MET A 960 -20.33 7.06 -4.62
C MET A 960 -21.32 5.89 -4.51
N ALA A 961 -21.11 4.95 -3.59
CA ALA A 961 -22.06 3.86 -3.32
C ALA A 961 -23.42 4.40 -2.88
N ALA A 962 -23.39 5.31 -1.90
CA ALA A 962 -24.58 5.97 -1.36
C ALA A 962 -25.30 6.75 -2.46
N ALA A 963 -24.56 7.61 -3.18
CA ALA A 963 -25.10 8.45 -4.24
C ALA A 963 -25.76 7.60 -5.33
N TRP A 964 -25.09 6.54 -5.80
CA TRP A 964 -25.64 5.67 -6.81
C TRP A 964 -26.93 4.97 -6.37
N VAL A 965 -26.94 4.38 -5.17
CA VAL A 965 -28.14 3.68 -4.71
C VAL A 965 -29.27 4.67 -4.48
N TYR A 966 -28.97 5.86 -3.95
CA TYR A 966 -29.94 6.91 -3.71
C TYR A 966 -30.53 7.54 -4.98
N THR A 967 -29.79 7.63 -6.08
CA THR A 967 -30.28 8.27 -7.32
C THR A 967 -30.67 7.28 -8.40
N GLY A 968 -30.04 6.10 -8.43
CA GLY A 968 -30.11 5.16 -9.54
C GLY A 968 -30.82 3.85 -9.22
N LEU A 969 -30.47 3.18 -8.11
CA LEU A 969 -30.98 1.83 -7.82
C LEU A 969 -32.29 1.86 -7.05
N VAL A 970 -32.38 2.65 -5.98
CA VAL A 970 -33.58 2.83 -5.16
C VAL A 970 -33.77 4.34 -4.91
N PRO A 971 -34.26 5.08 -5.91
CA PRO A 971 -34.35 6.54 -5.86
C PRO A 971 -35.00 7.06 -4.58
N GLY A 972 -34.31 7.95 -3.86
CA GLY A 972 -34.81 8.59 -2.63
C GLY A 972 -34.67 7.75 -1.35
N SER A 973 -34.26 6.48 -1.43
CA SER A 973 -34.16 5.62 -0.25
C SER A 973 -32.85 5.80 0.50
N ILE A 974 -32.91 6.57 1.60
CA ILE A 974 -31.76 6.76 2.52
C ILE A 974 -31.34 5.43 3.15
N LEU A 975 -32.29 4.55 3.48
CA LEU A 975 -32.00 3.23 4.04
C LEU A 975 -31.22 2.35 3.07
N ALA A 976 -31.60 2.34 1.79
CA ALA A 976 -30.87 1.60 0.76
C ALA A 976 -29.46 2.19 0.56
N ALA A 977 -29.33 3.52 0.56
CA ALA A 977 -28.02 4.18 0.47
C ALA A 977 -27.11 3.84 1.66
N ALA A 978 -27.65 3.83 2.89
CA ALA A 978 -26.92 3.42 4.08
C ALA A 978 -26.51 1.94 4.04
N ALA A 979 -27.41 1.06 3.58
CA ALA A 979 -27.09 -0.35 3.36
C ALA A 979 -25.97 -0.53 2.33
N ALA A 980 -25.97 0.26 1.24
CA ALA A 980 -24.91 0.25 0.24
C ALA A 980 -23.56 0.66 0.83
N VAL A 981 -23.52 1.69 1.69
CA VAL A 981 -22.32 2.10 2.43
C VAL A 981 -21.83 0.98 3.34
N ALA A 982 -22.73 0.33 4.08
CA ALA A 982 -22.38 -0.78 4.98
C ALA A 982 -21.80 -1.98 4.20
N ILE A 983 -22.45 -2.37 3.10
CA ILE A 983 -21.99 -3.46 2.22
C ILE A 983 -20.64 -3.11 1.60
N ALA A 984 -20.50 -1.92 1.01
CA ALA A 984 -19.24 -1.49 0.39
C ALA A 984 -18.11 -1.41 1.42
N SER A 985 -18.39 -0.95 2.65
CA SER A 985 -17.42 -0.93 3.75
C SER A 985 -17.00 -2.35 4.16
N GLY A 986 -17.96 -3.27 4.28
CA GLY A 986 -17.69 -4.69 4.54
C GLY A 986 -16.83 -5.34 3.45
N LEU A 987 -17.13 -5.05 2.19
CA LEU A 987 -16.35 -5.52 1.05
C LEU A 987 -14.94 -4.91 1.02
N MET A 988 -14.77 -3.62 1.31
CA MET A 988 -13.45 -2.99 1.44
C MET A 988 -12.63 -3.60 2.58
N TRP A 989 -13.26 -3.86 3.73
CA TRP A 989 -12.62 -4.50 4.87
C TRP A 989 -12.17 -5.93 4.55
N LEU A 990 -13.04 -6.73 3.92
CA LEU A 990 -12.71 -8.08 3.47
C LEU A 990 -11.58 -8.03 2.42
N SER A 991 -11.69 -7.11 1.48
CA SER A 991 -10.71 -6.89 0.41
C SER A 991 -9.31 -6.59 0.95
N GLY A 992 -9.21 -5.78 2.02
CA GLY A 992 -7.93 -5.50 2.69
C GLY A 992 -7.29 -6.70 3.42
N ARG A 993 -8.02 -7.82 3.57
CA ARG A 993 -7.52 -9.06 4.19
C ARG A 993 -7.21 -10.17 3.18
N ILE A 994 -7.62 -10.02 1.93
CA ILE A 994 -7.37 -11.04 0.90
C ILE A 994 -5.93 -10.89 0.40
N THR A 995 -5.21 -12.00 0.43
CA THR A 995 -3.83 -12.12 -0.07
C THR A 995 -3.78 -12.06 -1.59
N ASN A 996 -2.62 -11.76 -2.21
CA ASN A 996 -2.48 -11.84 -3.68
C ASN A 996 -2.86 -13.21 -4.23
N LYS A 997 -2.47 -14.28 -3.51
CA LYS A 997 -2.87 -15.66 -3.82
C LYS A 997 -4.39 -15.82 -3.73
N GLY A 998 -5.01 -15.23 -2.71
CA GLY A 998 -6.46 -15.19 -2.52
C GLY A 998 -7.18 -14.49 -3.67
N TRP A 999 -6.72 -13.31 -4.09
CA TRP A 999 -7.32 -12.57 -5.22
C TRP A 999 -7.27 -13.35 -6.52
N ILE A 1000 -6.14 -13.96 -6.84
CA ILE A 1000 -6.00 -14.78 -8.06
C ILE A 1000 -6.98 -15.96 -8.02
N LYS A 1001 -7.15 -16.63 -6.86
CA LYS A 1001 -8.14 -17.71 -6.71
C LYS A 1001 -9.58 -17.20 -6.81
N ALA A 1002 -9.85 -16.07 -6.17
CA ALA A 1002 -11.19 -15.51 -6.06
C ALA A 1002 -11.74 -15.01 -7.40
N LEU A 1003 -10.89 -14.81 -8.40
CA LEU A 1003 -11.31 -14.55 -9.79
C LEU A 1003 -12.32 -15.60 -10.29
N GLY A 1004 -12.20 -16.85 -9.85
CA GLY A 1004 -13.19 -17.89 -10.17
C GLY A 1004 -14.61 -17.55 -9.71
N PHE A 1005 -14.77 -16.91 -8.53
CA PHE A 1005 -16.07 -16.45 -8.06
C PHE A 1005 -16.62 -15.28 -8.89
N GLY A 1006 -15.73 -14.38 -9.34
CA GLY A 1006 -16.10 -13.31 -10.26
C GLY A 1006 -16.67 -13.86 -11.56
N LEU A 1007 -15.97 -14.85 -12.15
CA LEU A 1007 -16.38 -15.51 -13.39
C LEU A 1007 -17.68 -16.31 -13.23
N ALA A 1008 -17.84 -17.03 -12.11
CA ALA A 1008 -19.06 -17.76 -11.80
C ALA A 1008 -20.30 -16.85 -11.68
N GLY A 1009 -20.11 -15.58 -11.32
CA GLY A 1009 -21.21 -14.60 -11.23
C GLY A 1009 -21.99 -14.40 -12.53
N ILE A 1010 -21.39 -14.72 -13.69
CA ILE A 1010 -22.07 -14.64 -15.00
C ILE A 1010 -23.14 -15.74 -15.18
N ALA A 1011 -23.15 -16.76 -14.32
CA ALA A 1011 -24.25 -17.73 -14.26
C ALA A 1011 -25.58 -17.13 -13.79
N LEU A 1012 -25.54 -16.06 -12.98
CA LEU A 1012 -26.74 -15.47 -12.40
C LEU A 1012 -27.70 -14.91 -13.48
N PRO A 1013 -27.24 -14.08 -14.44
CA PRO A 1013 -28.06 -13.64 -15.57
C PRO A 1013 -28.64 -14.80 -16.37
N ALA A 1014 -27.83 -15.84 -16.64
CA ALA A 1014 -28.26 -17.00 -17.40
C ALA A 1014 -29.39 -17.76 -16.69
N ALA A 1015 -29.26 -17.94 -15.37
CA ALA A 1015 -30.27 -18.61 -14.55
C ALA A 1015 -31.58 -17.82 -14.49
N VAL A 1016 -31.50 -16.50 -14.28
CA VAL A 1016 -32.69 -15.63 -14.26
C VAL A 1016 -33.38 -15.59 -15.62
N TRP A 1017 -32.61 -15.58 -16.71
CA TRP A 1017 -33.16 -15.56 -18.06
C TRP A 1017 -33.79 -16.91 -18.45
N ALA A 1018 -33.14 -18.03 -18.14
CA ALA A 1018 -33.64 -19.37 -18.49
C ALA A 1018 -34.76 -19.86 -17.56
N PHE A 1019 -34.73 -19.45 -16.29
CA PHE A 1019 -35.65 -19.92 -15.25
C PHE A 1019 -36.21 -18.76 -14.42
N PRO A 1020 -36.95 -17.81 -15.04
CA PRO A 1020 -37.47 -16.64 -14.33
C PRO A 1020 -38.37 -17.01 -13.13
N ALA A 1021 -39.04 -18.18 -13.18
CA ALA A 1021 -39.87 -18.68 -12.09
C ALA A 1021 -39.08 -19.08 -10.83
N LEU A 1022 -37.78 -19.41 -10.94
CA LEU A 1022 -36.96 -19.80 -9.79
C LEU A 1022 -36.50 -18.59 -8.97
N ILE A 1023 -36.44 -17.40 -9.58
CA ILE A 1023 -35.96 -16.17 -8.94
C ILE A 1023 -36.93 -15.01 -9.30
N PRO A 1024 -38.20 -15.08 -8.85
CA PRO A 1024 -39.27 -14.20 -9.34
C PRO A 1024 -39.09 -12.72 -8.93
N PHE A 1025 -38.21 -12.44 -7.96
CA PHE A 1025 -37.94 -11.10 -7.44
C PHE A 1025 -36.77 -10.39 -8.15
N MET A 1026 -36.13 -11.03 -9.13
CA MET A 1026 -34.95 -10.49 -9.82
C MET A 1026 -35.17 -10.54 -11.33
N ASP A 1027 -35.14 -9.38 -11.98
CA ASP A 1027 -35.12 -9.32 -13.44
C ASP A 1027 -33.70 -9.57 -14.00
N VAL A 1028 -33.63 -9.87 -15.30
CA VAL A 1028 -32.36 -10.13 -16.00
C VAL A 1028 -31.41 -8.93 -15.93
N GLN A 1029 -31.95 -7.72 -15.99
CA GLN A 1029 -31.16 -6.49 -15.93
C GLN A 1029 -30.45 -6.37 -14.57
N THR A 1030 -31.17 -6.54 -13.46
CA THR A 1030 -30.65 -6.53 -12.10
C THR A 1030 -29.66 -7.66 -11.89
N ALA A 1031 -29.95 -8.86 -12.41
CA ALA A 1031 -29.04 -9.99 -12.38
C ALA A 1031 -27.70 -9.67 -13.09
N LEU A 1032 -27.75 -9.02 -14.26
CA LEU A 1032 -26.57 -8.56 -14.99
C LEU A 1032 -25.79 -7.50 -14.20
N PHE A 1033 -26.49 -6.55 -13.57
CA PHE A 1033 -25.86 -5.54 -12.72
C PHE A 1033 -25.07 -6.17 -11.57
N LEU A 1034 -25.70 -7.10 -10.83
CA LEU A 1034 -25.06 -7.80 -9.72
C LEU A 1034 -23.91 -8.67 -10.21
N ALA A 1035 -24.06 -9.35 -11.34
CA ALA A 1035 -23.00 -10.12 -11.96
C ALA A 1035 -21.82 -9.24 -12.37
N MET A 1036 -22.06 -8.05 -12.91
CA MET A 1036 -21.00 -7.11 -13.31
C MET A 1036 -20.27 -6.56 -12.10
N LEU A 1037 -21.00 -6.13 -11.07
CA LEU A 1037 -20.43 -5.68 -9.80
C LEU A 1037 -19.55 -6.78 -9.19
N ASN A 1038 -20.05 -8.02 -9.11
CA ASN A 1038 -19.31 -9.17 -8.60
C ASN A 1038 -18.07 -9.48 -9.46
N TYR A 1039 -18.23 -9.49 -10.78
CA TYR A 1039 -17.12 -9.72 -11.71
C TYR A 1039 -16.01 -8.69 -11.52
N GLY A 1040 -16.38 -7.41 -11.46
CA GLY A 1040 -15.48 -6.29 -11.19
C GLY A 1040 -14.71 -6.40 -9.88
N LEU A 1041 -15.40 -6.79 -8.80
CA LEU A 1041 -14.85 -6.94 -7.46
C LEU A 1041 -13.63 -7.88 -7.42
N PHE A 1042 -13.62 -8.91 -8.27
CA PHE A 1042 -12.54 -9.89 -8.30
C PHE A 1042 -11.53 -9.63 -9.43
N VAL A 1043 -12.00 -9.35 -10.65
CA VAL A 1043 -11.16 -9.16 -11.85
C VAL A 1043 -10.10 -8.08 -11.65
N GLY A 1044 -10.49 -6.94 -11.10
CA GLY A 1044 -9.58 -5.81 -10.88
C GLY A 1044 -8.38 -6.16 -9.99
N PRO A 1045 -8.62 -6.53 -8.72
CA PRO A 1045 -7.57 -6.97 -7.79
C PRO A 1045 -6.71 -8.11 -8.30
N SER A 1046 -7.28 -9.10 -9.00
CA SER A 1046 -6.51 -10.20 -9.59
C SER A 1046 -5.54 -9.69 -10.65
N SER A 1047 -5.97 -8.77 -11.52
CA SER A 1047 -5.08 -8.11 -12.48
C SER A 1047 -3.98 -7.30 -11.81
N VAL A 1048 -4.30 -6.55 -10.75
CA VAL A 1048 -3.30 -5.79 -9.98
C VAL A 1048 -2.28 -6.74 -9.34
N SER A 1049 -2.74 -7.85 -8.74
CA SER A 1049 -1.89 -8.87 -8.12
C SER A 1049 -0.92 -9.50 -9.12
N LEU A 1050 -1.42 -9.88 -10.31
CA LEU A 1050 -0.59 -10.41 -11.39
C LEU A 1050 0.40 -9.36 -11.92
N GLY A 1051 -0.03 -8.10 -12.05
CA GLY A 1051 0.81 -6.99 -12.50
C GLY A 1051 1.94 -6.66 -11.53
N ILE A 1052 1.66 -6.57 -10.24
CA ILE A 1052 2.68 -6.36 -9.18
C ILE A 1052 3.67 -7.51 -9.19
N TYR A 1053 3.17 -8.75 -9.27
CA TYR A 1053 4.03 -9.93 -9.32
C TYR A 1053 4.90 -9.96 -10.58
N GLN A 1054 4.38 -9.59 -11.74
CA GLN A 1054 5.16 -9.47 -12.98
C GLN A 1054 6.26 -8.41 -12.84
N GLN A 1055 5.89 -7.22 -12.34
CA GLN A 1055 6.83 -6.10 -12.17
C GLN A 1055 7.96 -6.41 -11.19
N GLY A 1056 7.62 -6.95 -10.01
CA GLY A 1056 8.58 -7.26 -8.96
C GLY A 1056 9.52 -8.42 -9.29
N ASN A 1057 9.19 -9.24 -10.31
CA ASN A 1057 10.02 -10.36 -10.76
C ASN A 1057 10.74 -10.09 -12.09
N THR A 1058 10.64 -8.89 -12.66
CA THR A 1058 11.27 -8.54 -13.93
C THR A 1058 12.50 -7.67 -13.70
N ASN A 1059 13.65 -8.05 -14.26
CA ASN A 1059 14.84 -7.22 -14.26
C ASN A 1059 14.52 -5.86 -14.88
N LYS A 1060 14.89 -4.78 -14.16
CA LYS A 1060 14.62 -3.38 -14.53
C LYS A 1060 15.11 -3.04 -15.94
N ALA A 1061 16.21 -3.64 -16.41
CA ALA A 1061 16.77 -3.41 -17.74
C ALA A 1061 15.92 -4.02 -18.89
N HIS A 1062 14.96 -4.89 -18.57
CA HIS A 1062 14.20 -5.66 -19.55
C HIS A 1062 12.69 -5.45 -19.48
N LEU A 1063 12.20 -4.53 -18.64
CA LEU A 1063 10.77 -4.25 -18.48
C LEU A 1063 10.07 -3.96 -19.81
N GLY A 1064 10.64 -3.12 -20.67
CA GLY A 1064 10.05 -2.79 -21.97
C GLY A 1064 9.83 -4.01 -22.86
N LYS A 1065 10.79 -4.94 -22.89
CA LYS A 1065 10.69 -6.19 -23.67
C LYS A 1065 9.60 -7.11 -23.12
N VAL A 1066 9.56 -7.26 -21.79
CA VAL A 1066 8.60 -8.14 -21.10
C VAL A 1066 7.19 -7.60 -21.22
N PHE A 1067 6.99 -6.28 -21.04
CA PHE A 1067 5.69 -5.65 -21.23
C PHE A 1067 5.24 -5.62 -22.68
N GLY A 1068 6.14 -5.35 -23.64
CA GLY A 1068 5.84 -5.47 -25.06
C GLY A 1068 5.35 -6.88 -25.42
N THR A 1069 6.03 -7.90 -24.89
CA THR A 1069 5.61 -9.30 -25.05
C THR A 1069 4.27 -9.57 -24.38
N GLY A 1070 4.06 -9.08 -23.16
CA GLY A 1070 2.80 -9.20 -22.44
C GLY A 1070 1.64 -8.56 -23.19
N SER A 1071 1.86 -7.40 -23.81
CA SER A 1071 0.90 -6.72 -24.69
C SER A 1071 0.56 -7.58 -25.90
N SER A 1072 1.54 -8.21 -26.56
CA SER A 1072 1.27 -9.11 -27.67
C SER A 1072 0.41 -10.30 -27.24
N PHE A 1073 0.72 -10.95 -26.11
CA PHE A 1073 -0.10 -12.04 -25.57
C PHE A 1073 -1.51 -11.58 -25.23
N PHE A 1074 -1.64 -10.45 -24.53
CA PHE A 1074 -2.93 -9.86 -24.17
C PHE A 1074 -3.80 -9.61 -25.41
N ASN A 1075 -3.24 -9.02 -26.46
CA ASN A 1075 -3.95 -8.73 -27.70
C ASN A 1075 -4.31 -10.00 -28.47
N THR A 1076 -3.43 -11.00 -28.53
CA THR A 1076 -3.75 -12.31 -29.10
C THR A 1076 -4.95 -12.94 -28.39
N PHE A 1077 -4.91 -12.97 -27.07
CA PHE A 1077 -5.96 -13.60 -26.27
C PHE A 1077 -7.29 -12.87 -26.43
N ASN A 1078 -7.28 -11.54 -26.49
CA ASN A 1078 -8.47 -10.76 -26.84
C ASN A 1078 -8.99 -11.10 -28.24
N SER A 1079 -8.11 -11.17 -29.25
CA SER A 1079 -8.48 -11.56 -30.61
C SER A 1079 -9.14 -12.94 -30.67
N ILE A 1080 -8.56 -13.92 -29.97
CA ILE A 1080 -9.14 -15.27 -29.87
C ILE A 1080 -10.53 -15.20 -29.21
N GLY A 1081 -10.67 -14.49 -28.10
CA GLY A 1081 -11.95 -14.43 -27.39
C GLY A 1081 -13.06 -13.72 -28.19
N TYR A 1082 -12.74 -12.62 -28.89
CA TYR A 1082 -13.68 -12.01 -29.83
C TYR A 1082 -14.05 -12.97 -30.96
N GLY A 1083 -13.08 -13.68 -31.53
CA GLY A 1083 -13.32 -14.65 -32.59
C GLY A 1083 -14.22 -15.81 -32.14
N LEU A 1084 -14.01 -16.32 -30.91
CA LEU A 1084 -14.84 -17.36 -30.31
C LEU A 1084 -16.26 -16.87 -30.03
N LEU A 1085 -16.42 -15.65 -29.49
CA LEU A 1085 -17.75 -15.08 -29.28
C LEU A 1085 -18.47 -14.75 -30.58
N ALA A 1086 -17.76 -14.27 -31.61
CA ALA A 1086 -18.33 -14.02 -32.92
C ALA A 1086 -18.84 -15.32 -33.57
N LEU A 1087 -18.04 -16.38 -33.49
CA LEU A 1087 -18.43 -17.72 -33.95
C LEU A 1087 -19.67 -18.20 -33.20
N ALA A 1088 -19.69 -18.10 -31.88
CA ALA A 1088 -20.84 -18.47 -31.06
C ALA A 1088 -22.09 -17.64 -31.43
N ALA A 1089 -21.96 -16.32 -31.57
CA ALA A 1089 -23.05 -15.44 -31.98
C ALA A 1089 -23.59 -15.76 -33.37
N SER A 1090 -22.74 -16.25 -34.29
CA SER A 1090 -23.20 -16.73 -35.61
C SER A 1090 -23.89 -18.10 -35.55
N ALA A 1091 -23.55 -18.93 -34.56
CA ALA A 1091 -24.11 -20.27 -34.39
C ALA A 1091 -25.47 -20.28 -33.67
N PHE A 1092 -25.78 -19.25 -32.88
CA PHE A 1092 -27.04 -19.11 -32.14
C PHE A 1092 -27.85 -17.92 -32.66
N THR A 1093 -29.10 -18.14 -33.09
CA THR A 1093 -30.03 -17.08 -33.48
C THR A 1093 -31.38 -17.31 -32.78
N PRO A 1094 -31.81 -16.44 -31.82
CA PRO A 1094 -31.08 -15.29 -31.29
C PRO A 1094 -29.84 -15.70 -30.48
N ALA A 1095 -28.83 -14.82 -30.45
CA ALA A 1095 -27.55 -15.08 -29.80
C ALA A 1095 -27.70 -15.31 -28.27
N PHE A 1096 -28.45 -14.45 -27.58
CA PHE A 1096 -28.80 -14.62 -26.17
C PHE A 1096 -30.28 -15.04 -26.03
N PRO A 1097 -30.60 -15.92 -25.05
CA PRO A 1097 -29.73 -16.40 -23.97
C PRO A 1097 -28.83 -17.60 -24.31
N ALA A 1098 -28.97 -18.25 -25.48
CA ALA A 1098 -28.29 -19.51 -25.80
C ALA A 1098 -26.75 -19.47 -25.64
N MET A 1099 -26.11 -18.33 -25.98
CA MET A 1099 -24.67 -18.12 -25.80
C MET A 1099 -24.19 -18.19 -24.34
N PHE A 1100 -25.07 -18.04 -23.34
CA PHE A 1100 -24.66 -18.22 -21.95
C PHE A 1100 -24.13 -19.62 -21.68
N VAL A 1101 -24.64 -20.68 -22.33
CA VAL A 1101 -24.18 -22.06 -22.10
C VAL A 1101 -22.69 -22.24 -22.43
N PRO A 1102 -22.20 -21.96 -23.67
CA PRO A 1102 -20.78 -22.08 -23.96
C PRO A 1102 -19.93 -21.06 -23.18
N MET A 1103 -20.46 -19.88 -22.86
CA MET A 1103 -19.76 -18.91 -22.02
C MET A 1103 -19.56 -19.45 -20.60
N LEU A 1104 -20.58 -20.08 -19.99
CA LEU A 1104 -20.47 -20.66 -18.65
C LEU A 1104 -19.43 -21.77 -18.61
N GLY A 1105 -19.38 -22.62 -19.64
CA GLY A 1105 -18.31 -23.63 -19.77
C GLY A 1105 -16.91 -23.00 -19.80
N LEU A 1106 -16.72 -21.97 -20.64
CA LEU A 1106 -15.44 -21.25 -20.74
C LEU A 1106 -15.06 -20.54 -19.43
N TYR A 1107 -16.03 -19.93 -18.76
CA TYR A 1107 -15.82 -19.17 -17.53
C TYR A 1107 -15.57 -20.07 -16.33
N ALA A 1108 -16.24 -21.23 -16.27
CA ALA A 1108 -15.96 -22.27 -15.29
C ALA A 1108 -14.54 -22.84 -15.46
N LEU A 1109 -14.12 -23.12 -16.70
CA LEU A 1109 -12.76 -23.53 -17.01
C LEU A 1109 -11.75 -22.46 -16.60
N GLY A 1110 -12.01 -21.20 -16.97
CA GLY A 1110 -11.19 -20.06 -16.57
C GLY A 1110 -11.07 -19.95 -15.05
N GLY A 1111 -12.20 -20.03 -14.33
CA GLY A 1111 -12.24 -19.99 -12.88
C GLY A 1111 -11.42 -21.11 -12.23
N TYR A 1112 -11.52 -22.33 -12.76
CA TYR A 1112 -10.69 -23.46 -12.32
C TYR A 1112 -9.19 -23.22 -12.57
N LEU A 1113 -8.82 -22.71 -13.74
CA LEU A 1113 -7.42 -22.40 -14.08
C LEU A 1113 -6.83 -21.34 -13.15
N PHE A 1114 -7.59 -20.28 -12.85
CA PHE A 1114 -7.16 -19.21 -11.92
C PHE A 1114 -7.14 -19.67 -10.46
N PHE A 1115 -8.07 -20.54 -10.05
CA PHE A 1115 -8.03 -21.17 -8.74
C PHE A 1115 -6.73 -21.98 -8.51
N ARG A 1116 -6.22 -22.63 -9.56
CA ARG A 1116 -4.95 -23.37 -9.51
C ARG A 1116 -3.71 -22.52 -9.81
N ALA A 1117 -3.87 -21.31 -10.36
CA ALA A 1117 -2.75 -20.47 -10.81
C ALA A 1117 -1.69 -20.17 -9.73
N PRO A 1118 -2.03 -19.90 -8.45
CA PRO A 1118 -1.00 -19.61 -7.45
C PRO A 1118 0.02 -20.72 -7.22
N LYS A 1119 -0.35 -21.99 -7.46
CA LYS A 1119 0.59 -23.12 -7.38
C LYS A 1119 1.72 -23.02 -8.42
N ASN A 1120 1.50 -22.26 -9.48
CA ASN A 1120 2.42 -22.07 -10.59
C ASN A 1120 3.20 -20.74 -10.53
N LEU A 1121 2.99 -19.93 -9.49
CA LEU A 1121 3.55 -18.58 -9.33
C LEU A 1121 4.29 -18.49 -7.98
N PRO A 1122 5.48 -19.11 -7.86
CA PRO A 1122 6.23 -19.15 -6.60
C PRO A 1122 6.77 -17.76 -6.21
N GLY A 1123 6.78 -17.44 -4.91
CA GLY A 1123 7.16 -16.11 -4.43
C GLY A 1123 6.08 -15.04 -4.59
N LEU A 1124 4.82 -15.44 -4.88
CA LEU A 1124 3.68 -14.54 -4.74
C LEU A 1124 3.65 -13.98 -3.31
N PRO A 1125 3.70 -12.64 -3.13
CA PRO A 1125 3.70 -12.05 -1.80
C PRO A 1125 2.46 -12.50 -1.02
N GLU A 1126 2.65 -12.92 0.23
CA GLU A 1126 1.55 -13.36 1.08
C GLU A 1126 0.57 -12.22 1.36
N ASN A 1127 1.06 -11.00 1.47
CA ASN A 1127 0.22 -9.82 1.61
C ASN A 1127 0.27 -8.98 0.33
N SER A 1128 -0.88 -8.43 -0.08
CA SER A 1128 -0.97 -7.54 -1.26
C SER A 1128 -0.11 -6.29 -1.13
N PHE A 1129 0.15 -5.88 0.10
CA PHE A 1129 1.14 -4.87 0.45
C PHE A 1129 2.06 -5.48 1.49
N LYS A 1130 3.37 -5.21 1.38
CA LYS A 1130 4.22 -5.33 2.55
C LYS A 1130 3.51 -4.51 3.63
N LYS A 1131 3.03 -5.14 4.71
CA LYS A 1131 2.97 -4.39 5.97
C LYS A 1131 4.34 -3.75 6.06
N ASN A 1132 4.40 -2.46 6.32
CA ASN A 1132 5.65 -1.88 6.78
C ASN A 1132 5.92 -2.59 8.11
N GLU A 1133 6.50 -3.80 8.03
CA GLU A 1133 7.19 -4.48 9.10
C GLU A 1133 8.34 -3.54 9.39
N LYS A 1134 8.03 -2.64 10.32
CA LYS A 1134 8.89 -1.66 10.93
C LYS A 1134 9.06 -2.12 12.35
#